data_AF-A0AAQ4EJD6-F1
#
_entry.id   AF-A0AAQ4EJD6-F1
#
_cell.length_a   1.000
_cell.length_b   1.000
_cell.length_c   1.000
_cell.angle_alpha   90.00
_cell.angle_beta   90.00
_cell.angle_gamma   90.00
#
_symmetry.space_group_name_H-M   'P 1'
#
loop_
_entity.id
_entity.type
_entity.pdbx_description
1 polymer ?
#
loop_
_entity_poly.entity_id
_entity_poly.type
_entity_poly.pdbx_seq_one_letter_code
_entity_poly.pdbx_strand_id
1 'polypeptide(L)'
;MGDEATSPERPETSNDLKEHMVGILFSRSKLTHLQKQVCSHIVAALRKEARRVREEWEALLCSPQPSPPQRTAAAMAGGSGASHPPAIGGGGGDTYCFEMLSMVLALSGSAVGRAHLSQQAGLLRDIFSLLHTGSARVQRQVTSLLRRVLPEVPPLTLASVLGVPSLPPSEYGLPPSSGPSPDSDSVEGVAPLDIHRVGLLDVLLACVAKALTLQARSKGGRSQAATLATAIHPRDHLGARWWLRGTIARKLAQGIVLLLRDMAAGKLTEAWAKVTKGAIAENILNLTKLAEKYRTPAECLKTPTLWLALASLCVLDQEHVEKLSSGQWVKGRGDQAPPRPTCDNHDDGETPAIILCNVCGNVCADCDRFLHLHRRTKTHQRQVFKEEEEAIKVDLHEGCGRTKLFWVMALADSKTLKAMVEFRENTRGKSTSVPTAGICRFCGAPGAAGLLSAAATCTDCREHAANACSKTHPCGHLCNGIRGETTCLPCLHGCAGAKGLRQDADDMCMICFSEALSCAPAIQLSCGHVFHYHCCKTVLSRSWSGPRITFGFSLCPICKAPMEHAVLKDLLEPIRALYEDVKRKALMRLEYEGLHRAEAITTAGARFYDNPAGFAMERYAYYVCYKCKKAYYGGEVRCDIEAGPADDYNPAELVCGGCSDISRAQMCPKHGTDFLEYKCRYCCSVAVFFCFGTTHFCNACHDDFQRVANLPKQQLPRCPAGPKAKQLEVECLKMAAGAGTVTERVLFLGPTIPKEVKCLKKLLPSMEKQLFRSLLKVAVADFEGREVSPSVYDELRSRSADPDSLDEVYAALHVLLRAALKLPPTVLKQEVFREDLDALRIPPEFAGDLVSVVFGSRRSNIDHNSLEQGPKYPTLESLKWRVDVTISTNALSRVLEPAIQMEMATSDGEVHAFEVQRAEFHKLRHAVATALKEMEELEKKVDKMPLHSMQ
;
A
#
# COMPACT_ATOMS: atom_id res chain seq x y z
N MET A 1 -20.48 11.70 21.66
CA MET A 1 -19.13 12.27 21.50
C MET A 1 -18.15 11.12 21.42
N GLY A 2 -17.50 10.97 20.26
CA GLY A 2 -16.49 9.95 19.98
C GLY A 2 -16.70 9.21 18.67
N ASP A 3 -16.80 9.94 17.54
CA ASP A 3 -16.82 9.35 16.20
C ASP A 3 -15.40 8.98 15.76
N GLU A 4 -15.16 7.68 15.54
CA GLU A 4 -13.96 7.14 14.92
C GLU A 4 -13.93 7.47 13.41
N ALA A 5 -12.98 8.30 13.00
CA ALA A 5 -12.72 8.62 11.60
C ALA A 5 -12.17 7.40 10.85
N THR A 6 -13.06 6.70 10.13
CA THR A 6 -12.72 5.70 9.12
C THR A 6 -12.23 6.39 7.85
N SER A 7 -10.98 6.16 7.47
CA SER A 7 -10.43 6.64 6.19
C SER A 7 -11.06 5.85 5.03
N PRO A 8 -11.62 6.51 4.00
CA PRO A 8 -12.06 5.82 2.79
C PRO A 8 -10.85 5.52 1.90
N GLU A 9 -10.52 4.24 1.72
CA GLU A 9 -9.63 3.80 0.64
C GLU A 9 -10.31 4.14 -0.70
N ARG A 10 -9.68 5.01 -1.51
CA ARG A 10 -10.15 5.29 -2.88
C ARG A 10 -9.83 4.08 -3.79
N PRO A 11 -10.80 3.57 -4.58
CA PRO A 11 -10.54 2.61 -5.64
C PRO A 11 -9.75 3.27 -6.79
N GLU A 12 -9.02 2.46 -7.54
CA GLU A 12 -8.34 2.85 -8.79
C GLU A 12 -9.35 3.39 -9.81
N THR A 13 -9.21 4.65 -10.21
CA THR A 13 -10.12 5.41 -11.10
C THR A 13 -10.34 4.80 -12.50
N SER A 14 -9.55 3.80 -12.89
CA SER A 14 -9.74 3.06 -14.15
C SER A 14 -10.87 2.04 -14.09
N ASN A 15 -11.23 1.53 -12.91
CA ASN A 15 -12.31 0.55 -12.77
C ASN A 15 -13.70 1.21 -12.83
N ASP A 16 -13.81 2.49 -12.41
CA ASP A 16 -15.08 3.22 -12.38
C ASP A 16 -15.73 3.36 -13.78
N LEU A 17 -14.96 3.56 -14.85
CA LEU A 17 -15.52 3.70 -16.21
C LEU A 17 -16.02 2.36 -16.79
N LYS A 18 -15.31 1.24 -16.52
CA LYS A 18 -15.74 -0.11 -16.92
C LYS A 18 -16.95 -0.54 -16.07
N GLU A 19 -16.93 -0.27 -14.77
CA GLU A 19 -18.04 -0.55 -13.84
C GLU A 19 -19.27 0.32 -14.15
N HIS A 20 -19.12 1.58 -14.53
CA HIS A 20 -20.23 2.45 -14.93
C HIS A 20 -20.86 2.00 -16.26
N MET A 21 -20.05 1.65 -17.27
CA MET A 21 -20.55 1.14 -18.55
C MET A 21 -21.29 -0.19 -18.40
N VAL A 22 -20.77 -1.10 -17.57
CA VAL A 22 -21.45 -2.37 -17.24
C VAL A 22 -22.67 -2.10 -16.35
N GLY A 23 -22.59 -1.19 -15.39
CA GLY A 23 -23.74 -0.75 -14.58
C GLY A 23 -24.91 -0.24 -15.43
N ILE A 24 -24.62 0.51 -16.50
CA ILE A 24 -25.62 0.99 -17.47
C ILE A 24 -26.17 -0.18 -18.30
N LEU A 25 -25.31 -1.08 -18.81
CA LEU A 25 -25.72 -2.26 -19.59
C LEU A 25 -26.57 -3.26 -18.77
N PHE A 26 -26.40 -3.29 -17.46
CA PHE A 26 -27.04 -4.23 -16.53
C PHE A 26 -27.99 -3.54 -15.52
N SER A 27 -28.47 -2.33 -15.85
CA SER A 27 -29.41 -1.54 -15.05
C SER A 27 -30.82 -2.13 -14.97
N ARG A 28 -31.14 -3.13 -15.81
CA ARG A 28 -32.46 -3.79 -15.85
C ARG A 28 -32.55 -4.90 -14.79
N SER A 29 -33.77 -5.19 -14.33
CA SER A 29 -34.06 -6.18 -13.28
C SER A 29 -33.75 -7.63 -13.66
N LYS A 30 -33.55 -7.95 -14.95
CA LYS A 30 -33.21 -9.30 -15.45
C LYS A 30 -32.21 -9.22 -16.61
N LEU A 31 -31.28 -10.17 -16.66
CA LEU A 31 -30.35 -10.35 -17.78
C LEU A 31 -31.08 -10.77 -19.05
N THR A 32 -30.77 -10.13 -20.18
CA THR A 32 -31.25 -10.58 -21.51
C THR A 32 -30.60 -11.92 -21.90
N HIS A 33 -31.20 -12.62 -22.87
CA HIS A 33 -30.66 -13.90 -23.36
C HIS A 33 -29.20 -13.76 -23.87
N LEU A 34 -28.93 -12.69 -24.62
CA LEU A 34 -27.59 -12.37 -25.12
C LEU A 34 -26.61 -12.11 -23.97
N GLN A 35 -27.02 -11.34 -22.95
CA GLN A 35 -26.18 -11.07 -21.78
C GLN A 35 -25.82 -12.36 -21.01
N LYS A 36 -26.77 -13.29 -20.85
CA LYS A 36 -26.52 -14.60 -20.22
C LYS A 36 -25.54 -15.44 -21.04
N GLN A 37 -25.66 -15.44 -22.37
CA GLN A 37 -24.73 -16.15 -23.25
C GLN A 37 -23.32 -15.56 -23.16
N VAL A 38 -23.18 -14.23 -23.18
CA VAL A 38 -21.89 -13.54 -23.01
C VAL A 38 -21.27 -13.88 -21.66
N CYS A 39 -22.05 -13.83 -20.57
CA CYS A 39 -21.57 -14.23 -19.23
C CYS A 39 -21.08 -15.69 -19.21
N SER A 40 -21.84 -16.61 -19.83
CA SER A 40 -21.46 -18.02 -19.93
C SER A 40 -20.12 -18.21 -20.66
N HIS A 41 -19.90 -17.49 -21.77
CA HIS A 41 -18.63 -17.52 -22.50
C HIS A 41 -17.45 -16.98 -21.68
N ILE A 42 -17.64 -15.86 -20.96
CA ILE A 42 -16.60 -15.30 -20.08
C ILE A 42 -16.24 -16.29 -18.97
N VAL A 43 -17.25 -16.91 -18.33
CA VAL A 43 -17.04 -17.90 -17.27
C VAL A 43 -16.34 -19.15 -17.82
N ALA A 44 -16.70 -19.61 -19.02
CA ALA A 44 -16.04 -20.75 -19.67
C ALA A 44 -14.57 -20.45 -20.04
N ALA A 45 -14.29 -19.23 -20.52
CA ALA A 45 -12.92 -18.78 -20.78
C ALA A 45 -12.09 -18.72 -19.49
N LEU A 46 -12.64 -18.14 -18.43
CA LEU A 46 -11.99 -18.09 -17.12
C LEU A 46 -11.71 -19.48 -16.56
N ARG A 47 -12.62 -20.46 -16.75
CA ARG A 47 -12.39 -21.86 -16.37
C ARG A 47 -11.20 -22.48 -17.10
N LYS A 48 -11.01 -22.15 -18.38
CA LYS A 48 -9.86 -22.65 -19.15
C LYS A 48 -8.57 -22.05 -18.62
N GLU A 49 -8.57 -20.75 -18.34
CA GLU A 49 -7.40 -20.07 -17.76
C GLU A 49 -7.09 -20.53 -16.34
N ALA A 50 -8.10 -20.73 -15.48
CA ALA A 50 -7.90 -21.22 -14.12
C ALA A 50 -7.22 -22.60 -14.10
N ARG A 51 -7.56 -23.47 -15.06
CA ARG A 51 -6.88 -24.78 -15.24
C ARG A 51 -5.45 -24.60 -15.73
N ARG A 52 -5.22 -23.82 -16.78
CA ARG A 52 -3.87 -23.54 -17.30
C ARG A 52 -2.94 -22.98 -16.22
N VAL A 53 -3.40 -21.95 -15.50
CA VAL A 53 -2.63 -21.31 -14.41
C VAL A 53 -2.35 -22.29 -13.28
N ARG A 54 -3.29 -23.19 -12.98
CA ARG A 54 -3.08 -24.24 -11.98
C ARG A 54 -2.03 -25.26 -12.43
N GLU A 55 -2.09 -25.74 -13.67
CA GLU A 55 -1.10 -26.67 -14.23
C GLU A 55 0.31 -26.08 -14.24
N GLU A 56 0.45 -24.81 -14.66
CA GLU A 56 1.71 -24.07 -14.61
C GLU A 56 2.23 -23.91 -13.18
N TRP A 57 1.35 -23.58 -12.23
CA TRP A 57 1.70 -23.49 -10.82
C TRP A 57 2.15 -24.84 -10.24
N GLU A 58 1.47 -25.94 -10.55
CA GLU A 58 1.86 -27.30 -10.13
C GLU A 58 3.24 -27.70 -10.72
N ALA A 59 3.52 -27.32 -11.96
CA ALA A 59 4.83 -27.54 -12.59
C ALA A 59 5.96 -26.74 -11.90
N LEU A 60 5.69 -25.48 -11.53
CA LEU A 60 6.66 -24.62 -10.82
C LEU A 60 7.00 -25.16 -9.42
N LEU A 61 6.05 -25.78 -8.72
CA LEU A 61 6.29 -26.40 -7.41
C LEU A 61 7.24 -27.62 -7.47
N CYS A 62 7.30 -28.31 -8.61
CA CYS A 62 8.09 -29.53 -8.79
C CYS A 62 9.43 -29.30 -9.51
N SER A 63 9.68 -28.08 -10.00
CA SER A 63 10.94 -27.73 -10.66
C SER A 63 12.05 -27.52 -9.62
N PRO A 64 13.28 -28.02 -9.86
CA PRO A 64 14.42 -27.71 -8.99
C PRO A 64 14.71 -26.20 -9.06
N GLN A 65 14.23 -25.45 -8.06
CA GLN A 65 14.64 -24.07 -7.89
C GLN A 65 16.15 -24.03 -7.60
N PRO A 66 16.92 -23.14 -8.24
CA PRO A 66 18.27 -22.84 -7.78
C PRO A 66 18.18 -22.29 -6.35
N SER A 67 19.00 -22.82 -5.45
CA SER A 67 19.15 -22.32 -4.09
C SER A 67 19.39 -20.80 -4.07
N PRO A 68 18.89 -20.06 -3.06
CA PRO A 68 19.29 -18.67 -2.86
C PRO A 68 20.82 -18.59 -2.76
N PRO A 69 21.48 -17.54 -3.29
CA PRO A 69 22.93 -17.48 -3.31
C PRO A 69 23.45 -17.44 -1.86
N GLN A 70 24.00 -18.57 -1.41
CA GLN A 70 24.90 -18.58 -0.27
C GLN A 70 26.13 -17.78 -0.68
N ARG A 71 26.36 -16.67 0.01
CA ARG A 71 27.62 -15.94 -0.01
C ARG A 71 28.74 -16.91 0.35
N THR A 72 29.49 -17.37 -0.64
CA THR A 72 30.84 -17.88 -0.46
C THR A 72 31.75 -17.21 -1.48
N ALA A 73 32.79 -16.57 -0.97
CA ALA A 73 33.81 -15.89 -1.73
C ALA A 73 34.83 -16.94 -2.21
N ALA A 74 34.72 -17.38 -3.48
CA ALA A 74 35.82 -17.91 -4.28
C ALA A 74 35.29 -18.45 -5.63
N ALA A 75 35.61 -17.77 -6.73
CA ALA A 75 36.00 -18.37 -8.02
C ALA A 75 35.93 -17.31 -9.14
N MET A 76 37.05 -16.64 -9.36
CA MET A 76 37.42 -16.01 -10.63
C MET A 76 38.41 -16.96 -11.31
N ALA A 77 38.06 -17.55 -12.46
CA ALA A 77 38.97 -17.97 -13.54
C ALA A 77 38.26 -18.76 -14.67
N GLY A 78 38.28 -18.22 -15.91
CA GLY A 78 38.13 -18.92 -17.22
C GLY A 78 36.77 -19.58 -17.52
N GLY A 79 36.20 -19.65 -18.72
CA GLY A 79 36.59 -19.34 -20.09
C GLY A 79 35.53 -19.99 -21.00
N SER A 80 35.05 -19.22 -21.99
CA SER A 80 34.42 -19.57 -23.29
C SER A 80 33.74 -20.93 -23.53
N GLY A 81 32.49 -20.91 -24.05
CA GLY A 81 31.93 -22.05 -24.81
C GLY A 81 30.41 -22.08 -24.94
N ALA A 82 29.91 -21.93 -26.15
CA ALA A 82 28.51 -21.82 -26.56
C ALA A 82 27.53 -22.93 -26.09
N SER A 83 26.28 -22.56 -25.83
CA SER A 83 25.08 -23.05 -26.55
C SER A 83 23.79 -22.47 -25.93
N HIS A 84 23.12 -21.61 -26.69
CA HIS A 84 21.75 -21.19 -26.42
C HIS A 84 20.79 -22.40 -26.57
N PRO A 85 19.90 -22.68 -25.61
CA PRO A 85 18.65 -23.38 -25.91
C PRO A 85 17.60 -22.35 -26.36
N PRO A 86 16.67 -22.74 -27.26
CA PRO A 86 15.78 -21.83 -27.95
C PRO A 86 14.70 -21.26 -27.01
N ALA A 87 14.40 -19.98 -27.19
CA ALA A 87 13.21 -19.36 -26.65
C ALA A 87 11.97 -19.99 -27.28
N ILE A 88 11.24 -20.81 -26.50
CA ILE A 88 9.86 -21.18 -26.78
C ILE A 88 8.97 -20.24 -25.96
N GLY A 89 8.11 -19.51 -26.66
CA GLY A 89 7.42 -18.31 -26.19
C GLY A 89 6.42 -18.51 -25.05
N GLY A 90 6.22 -17.41 -24.29
CA GLY A 90 5.23 -17.31 -23.21
C GLY A 90 5.14 -15.90 -22.62
N GLY A 91 5.24 -14.85 -23.44
CA GLY A 91 5.20 -13.44 -23.01
C GLY A 91 3.82 -12.90 -22.58
N GLY A 92 2.89 -13.75 -22.14
CA GLY A 92 1.50 -13.37 -21.82
C GLY A 92 0.92 -14.01 -20.56
N GLY A 93 1.77 -14.43 -19.60
CA GLY A 93 1.50 -15.44 -18.56
C GLY A 93 0.18 -15.35 -17.77
N ASP A 94 -0.39 -14.17 -17.54
CA ASP A 94 -1.64 -14.00 -16.77
C ASP A 94 -2.54 -12.86 -17.27
N THR A 95 -2.18 -12.17 -18.37
CA THR A 95 -2.91 -10.98 -18.86
C THR A 95 -4.33 -11.32 -19.29
N TYR A 96 -4.52 -12.41 -20.04
CA TYR A 96 -5.85 -12.82 -20.49
C TYR A 96 -6.74 -13.25 -19.31
N CYS A 97 -6.19 -14.00 -18.35
CA CYS A 97 -6.88 -14.37 -17.11
C CYS A 97 -7.32 -13.13 -16.31
N PHE A 98 -6.43 -12.13 -16.18
CA PHE A 98 -6.72 -10.87 -15.50
C PHE A 98 -7.83 -10.07 -16.21
N GLU A 99 -7.83 -9.99 -17.53
CA GLU A 99 -8.90 -9.30 -18.27
C GLU A 99 -10.26 -10.01 -18.12
N MET A 100 -10.29 -11.34 -18.21
CA MET A 100 -11.53 -12.11 -18.00
C MET A 100 -12.07 -11.93 -16.58
N LEU A 101 -11.19 -11.96 -15.58
CA LEU A 101 -11.57 -11.70 -14.19
C LEU A 101 -12.04 -10.26 -13.97
N SER A 102 -11.42 -9.29 -14.65
CA SER A 102 -11.85 -7.88 -14.62
C SER A 102 -13.27 -7.71 -15.18
N MET A 103 -13.62 -8.45 -16.25
CA MET A 103 -14.98 -8.46 -16.77
C MET A 103 -15.97 -9.07 -15.76
N VAL A 104 -15.62 -10.18 -15.11
CA VAL A 104 -16.46 -10.79 -14.06
C VAL A 104 -16.61 -9.85 -12.85
N LEU A 105 -15.54 -9.16 -12.46
CA LEU A 105 -15.57 -8.17 -11.38
C LEU A 105 -16.49 -7.00 -11.72
N ALA A 106 -16.42 -6.48 -12.95
CA ALA A 106 -17.35 -5.46 -13.42
C ALA A 106 -18.81 -5.95 -13.41
N LEU A 107 -19.07 -7.21 -13.84
CA LEU A 107 -20.40 -7.81 -13.76
C LEU A 107 -20.93 -7.89 -12.32
N SER A 108 -20.06 -8.16 -11.34
CA SER A 108 -20.43 -8.18 -9.92
C SER A 108 -20.78 -6.80 -9.33
N GLY A 109 -20.57 -5.72 -10.09
CA GLY A 109 -20.99 -4.37 -9.69
C GLY A 109 -22.51 -4.24 -9.54
N SER A 110 -23.30 -4.94 -10.36
CA SER A 110 -24.77 -4.93 -10.27
C SER A 110 -25.31 -6.07 -9.40
N ALA A 111 -26.45 -5.84 -8.73
CA ALA A 111 -27.11 -6.87 -7.91
C ALA A 111 -27.55 -8.09 -8.75
N VAL A 112 -28.07 -7.85 -9.95
CA VAL A 112 -28.48 -8.90 -10.90
C VAL A 112 -27.27 -9.71 -11.36
N GLY A 113 -26.13 -9.05 -11.62
CA GLY A 113 -24.88 -9.71 -11.96
C GLY A 113 -24.37 -10.59 -10.81
N ARG A 114 -24.36 -10.09 -9.57
CA ARG A 114 -23.97 -10.90 -8.40
C ARG A 114 -24.83 -12.14 -8.22
N ALA A 115 -26.15 -12.00 -8.31
CA ALA A 115 -27.09 -13.11 -8.20
C ALA A 115 -26.90 -14.15 -9.33
N HIS A 116 -26.57 -13.72 -10.54
CA HIS A 116 -26.26 -14.63 -11.63
C HIS A 116 -24.94 -15.38 -11.40
N LEU A 117 -23.90 -14.68 -10.95
CA LEU A 117 -22.57 -15.26 -10.68
C LEU A 117 -22.60 -16.21 -9.47
N SER A 118 -23.37 -15.91 -8.42
CA SER A 118 -23.48 -16.75 -7.22
C SER A 118 -24.09 -18.13 -7.50
N GLN A 119 -24.93 -18.24 -8.52
CA GLN A 119 -25.53 -19.50 -8.97
C GLN A 119 -24.56 -20.38 -9.79
N GLN A 120 -23.44 -19.84 -10.25
CA GLN A 120 -22.47 -20.57 -11.08
C GLN A 120 -21.45 -21.30 -10.20
N ALA A 121 -21.80 -22.50 -9.72
CA ALA A 121 -20.93 -23.35 -8.90
C ALA A 121 -19.52 -23.57 -9.48
N GLY A 122 -19.43 -23.76 -10.80
CA GLY A 122 -18.14 -23.94 -11.49
C GLY A 122 -17.25 -22.70 -11.39
N LEU A 123 -17.83 -21.50 -11.56
CA LEU A 123 -17.11 -20.24 -11.44
C LEU A 123 -16.53 -20.07 -10.02
N LEU A 124 -17.33 -20.36 -8.98
CA LEU A 124 -16.87 -20.26 -7.60
C LEU A 124 -15.64 -21.16 -7.36
N ARG A 125 -15.67 -22.41 -7.84
CA ARG A 125 -14.51 -23.31 -7.75
C ARG A 125 -13.28 -22.76 -8.48
N ASP A 126 -13.48 -22.19 -9.67
CA ASP A 126 -12.40 -21.61 -10.47
C ASP A 126 -11.80 -20.36 -9.79
N ILE A 127 -12.62 -19.53 -9.14
CA ILE A 127 -12.20 -18.36 -8.33
C ILE A 127 -11.37 -18.80 -7.12
N PHE A 128 -11.82 -19.80 -6.35
CA PHE A 128 -11.05 -20.32 -5.21
C PHE A 128 -9.75 -21.00 -5.66
N SER A 129 -9.71 -21.61 -6.85
CA SER A 129 -8.47 -22.10 -7.43
C SER A 129 -7.49 -20.95 -7.73
N LEU A 130 -7.96 -19.92 -8.43
CA LEU A 130 -7.17 -18.73 -8.77
C LEU A 130 -6.70 -17.94 -7.55
N LEU A 131 -7.42 -18.00 -6.42
CA LEU A 131 -6.98 -17.41 -5.16
C LEU A 131 -5.62 -17.97 -4.71
N HIS A 132 -5.33 -19.24 -5.01
CA HIS A 132 -4.07 -19.89 -4.62
C HIS A 132 -3.03 -19.99 -5.74
N THR A 133 -3.46 -20.04 -7.00
CA THR A 133 -2.56 -20.28 -8.14
C THR A 133 -2.27 -19.02 -8.96
N GLY A 134 -3.14 -18.01 -8.89
CA GLY A 134 -3.01 -16.78 -9.68
C GLY A 134 -1.84 -15.90 -9.26
N SER A 135 -1.46 -14.97 -10.14
CA SER A 135 -0.49 -13.93 -9.81
C SER A 135 -1.02 -12.97 -8.75
N ALA A 136 -0.14 -12.15 -8.17
CA ALA A 136 -0.55 -11.20 -7.13
C ALA A 136 -1.64 -10.21 -7.58
N ARG A 137 -1.71 -9.86 -8.87
CA ARG A 137 -2.77 -9.01 -9.41
C ARG A 137 -4.11 -9.75 -9.58
N VAL A 138 -4.06 -11.01 -10.03
CA VAL A 138 -5.25 -11.88 -10.15
C VAL A 138 -5.84 -12.20 -8.78
N GLN A 139 -4.99 -12.55 -7.81
CA GLN A 139 -5.41 -12.83 -6.43
C GLN A 139 -6.08 -11.63 -5.74
N ARG A 140 -5.62 -10.40 -6.01
CA ARG A 140 -6.29 -9.16 -5.53
C ARG A 140 -7.71 -9.05 -6.08
N GLN A 141 -7.88 -9.21 -7.39
CA GLN A 141 -9.20 -9.14 -8.01
C GLN A 141 -10.13 -10.27 -7.57
N VAL A 142 -9.61 -11.49 -7.41
CA VAL A 142 -10.35 -12.63 -6.84
C VAL A 142 -10.85 -12.29 -5.43
N THR A 143 -10.00 -11.69 -4.59
CA THR A 143 -10.39 -11.27 -3.24
C THR A 143 -11.51 -10.23 -3.26
N SER A 144 -11.44 -9.24 -4.16
CA SER A 144 -12.50 -8.24 -4.35
C SER A 144 -13.81 -8.86 -4.87
N LEU A 145 -13.72 -9.84 -5.77
CA LEU A 145 -14.87 -10.54 -6.31
C LEU A 145 -15.54 -11.42 -5.23
N LEU A 146 -14.76 -12.13 -4.41
CA LEU A 146 -15.27 -12.91 -3.28
C LEU A 146 -16.03 -12.03 -2.28
N ARG A 147 -15.52 -10.83 -1.97
CA ARG A 147 -16.22 -9.84 -1.11
C ARG A 147 -17.60 -9.46 -1.65
N ARG A 148 -17.76 -9.39 -2.97
CA ARG A 148 -19.04 -9.04 -3.61
C ARG A 148 -19.99 -10.22 -3.76
N VAL A 149 -19.47 -11.43 -4.06
CA VAL A 149 -20.30 -12.59 -4.41
C VAL A 149 -20.70 -13.43 -3.19
N LEU A 150 -19.83 -13.58 -2.18
CA LEU A 150 -20.12 -14.40 -1.00
C LEU A 150 -21.39 -14.00 -0.21
N PRO A 151 -21.78 -12.71 -0.10
CA PRO A 151 -23.05 -12.33 0.53
C PRO A 151 -24.29 -13.00 -0.12
N GLU A 152 -24.24 -13.26 -1.42
CA GLU A 152 -25.32 -13.87 -2.20
C GLU A 152 -25.23 -15.41 -2.25
N VAL A 153 -24.19 -16.01 -1.66
CA VAL A 153 -23.95 -17.46 -1.64
C VAL A 153 -24.20 -18.00 -0.22
N PRO A 154 -25.22 -18.86 -0.02
CA PRO A 154 -25.43 -19.51 1.27
C PRO A 154 -24.23 -20.40 1.66
N PRO A 155 -23.85 -20.49 2.95
CA PRO A 155 -22.74 -21.31 3.40
C PRO A 155 -22.86 -22.80 3.00
N LEU A 156 -24.08 -23.35 3.03
CA LEU A 156 -24.35 -24.74 2.63
C LEU A 156 -24.07 -24.97 1.13
N THR A 157 -24.44 -24.00 0.28
CA THR A 157 -24.13 -24.05 -1.16
C THR A 157 -22.63 -24.03 -1.40
N LEU A 158 -21.89 -23.16 -0.69
CA LEU A 158 -20.43 -23.15 -0.81
C LEU A 158 -19.81 -24.46 -0.32
N ALA A 159 -20.33 -25.06 0.77
CA ALA A 159 -19.87 -26.36 1.25
C ALA A 159 -19.99 -27.44 0.17
N SER A 160 -21.12 -27.50 -0.54
CA SER A 160 -21.30 -28.42 -1.68
C SER A 160 -20.32 -28.14 -2.83
N VAL A 161 -20.04 -26.87 -3.14
CA VAL A 161 -19.09 -26.48 -4.21
C VAL A 161 -17.66 -26.89 -3.88
N LEU A 162 -17.25 -26.77 -2.61
CA LEU A 162 -15.91 -27.10 -2.13
C LEU A 162 -15.74 -28.57 -1.73
N GLY A 163 -16.81 -29.38 -1.76
CA GLY A 163 -16.79 -30.78 -1.37
C GLY A 163 -16.64 -31.00 0.14
N VAL A 164 -17.17 -30.07 0.95
CA VAL A 164 -17.11 -30.10 2.41
C VAL A 164 -18.31 -30.90 2.94
N PRO A 165 -18.09 -31.96 3.75
CA PRO A 165 -19.15 -32.92 4.11
C PRO A 165 -20.18 -32.36 5.09
N SER A 166 -19.81 -31.43 5.97
CA SER A 166 -20.73 -30.77 6.89
C SER A 166 -20.23 -29.39 7.29
N LEU A 167 -21.17 -28.53 7.67
CA LEU A 167 -20.88 -27.19 8.18
C LEU A 167 -20.27 -27.27 9.59
N PRO A 168 -19.41 -26.31 9.96
CA PRO A 168 -18.90 -26.20 11.33
C PRO A 168 -20.05 -25.98 12.32
N PRO A 169 -19.91 -26.45 13.57
CA PRO A 169 -20.95 -26.30 14.58
C PRO A 169 -21.23 -24.82 14.87
N SER A 170 -22.51 -24.45 14.83
CA SER A 170 -22.97 -23.07 15.10
C SER A 170 -22.77 -22.65 16.56
N GLU A 171 -22.72 -23.63 17.48
CA GLU A 171 -22.40 -23.44 18.89
C GLU A 171 -21.05 -24.08 19.20
N TYR A 172 -20.10 -23.26 19.64
CA TYR A 172 -18.74 -23.66 20.01
C TYR A 172 -18.51 -23.24 21.47
N GLY A 173 -18.02 -24.14 22.31
CA GLY A 173 -17.90 -23.95 23.76
C GLY A 173 -18.69 -24.94 24.63
N LEU A 174 -19.52 -25.80 24.03
CA LEU A 174 -20.23 -26.91 24.70
C LEU A 174 -19.74 -28.25 24.14
N PRO A 175 -19.56 -29.30 24.98
CA PRO A 175 -19.29 -30.64 24.49
C PRO A 175 -20.56 -31.19 23.80
N PRO A 176 -20.43 -32.04 22.76
CA PRO A 176 -21.56 -32.46 21.94
C PRO A 176 -22.65 -33.15 22.79
N SER A 177 -23.86 -32.59 22.82
CA SER A 177 -25.05 -33.20 23.39
C SER A 177 -25.69 -34.18 22.40
N SER A 178 -25.98 -35.38 22.89
CA SER A 178 -26.52 -36.57 22.21
C SER A 178 -27.89 -36.41 21.54
N GLY A 179 -28.19 -37.27 20.55
CA GLY A 179 -29.52 -37.88 20.37
C GLY A 179 -29.58 -38.89 19.20
N PRO A 180 -30.52 -39.89 19.16
CA PRO A 180 -31.47 -40.32 20.19
C PRO A 180 -31.41 -41.84 20.57
N SER A 181 -32.06 -42.15 21.71
CA SER A 181 -32.53 -43.44 22.27
C SER A 181 -31.53 -44.56 22.65
N PRO A 182 -31.70 -45.18 23.84
CA PRO A 182 -30.81 -46.21 24.36
C PRO A 182 -31.35 -47.59 24.01
N ASP A 183 -30.92 -48.16 22.88
CA ASP A 183 -31.07 -49.59 22.60
C ASP A 183 -30.04 -50.00 21.52
N SER A 184 -28.76 -50.02 21.87
CA SER A 184 -27.76 -50.88 21.22
C SER A 184 -26.45 -50.86 22.00
N ASP A 185 -26.05 -52.03 22.50
CA ASP A 185 -24.75 -52.31 23.10
C ASP A 185 -23.61 -52.12 22.08
N SER A 186 -23.17 -50.87 21.88
CA SER A 186 -21.89 -50.59 21.23
C SER A 186 -21.18 -49.42 21.91
N VAL A 187 -19.96 -49.70 22.35
CA VAL A 187 -19.03 -48.74 22.95
C VAL A 187 -18.57 -47.77 21.86
N GLU A 188 -19.31 -46.69 21.59
CA GLU A 188 -18.88 -45.64 20.66
C GLU A 188 -18.02 -44.59 21.39
N GLY A 189 -16.70 -44.74 21.25
CA GLY A 189 -15.73 -43.71 21.58
C GLY A 189 -15.80 -42.51 20.63
N VAL A 190 -15.48 -41.32 21.15
CA VAL A 190 -15.31 -40.07 20.39
C VAL A 190 -14.51 -40.33 19.11
N ALA A 191 -15.10 -40.03 17.94
CA ALA A 191 -14.46 -40.27 16.65
C ALA A 191 -13.06 -39.61 16.58
N PRO A 192 -12.01 -40.33 16.15
CA PRO A 192 -10.65 -39.79 16.07
C PRO A 192 -10.56 -38.64 15.05
N LEU A 193 -9.71 -37.64 15.33
CA LEU A 193 -9.49 -36.49 14.44
C LEU A 193 -8.99 -36.95 13.06
N ASP A 194 -9.78 -36.69 12.02
CA ASP A 194 -9.34 -36.82 10.64
C ASP A 194 -8.54 -35.57 10.22
N ILE A 195 -7.23 -35.73 10.08
CA ILE A 195 -6.28 -34.67 9.69
C ILE A 195 -6.49 -34.23 8.23
N HIS A 196 -7.16 -35.03 7.41
CA HIS A 196 -7.36 -34.75 5.99
C HIS A 196 -8.74 -34.12 5.67
N ARG A 197 -9.70 -34.15 6.62
CA ARG A 197 -11.05 -33.61 6.42
C ARG A 197 -11.07 -32.12 6.14
N VAL A 198 -11.50 -31.69 4.96
CA VAL A 198 -11.53 -30.26 4.59
C VAL A 198 -12.62 -29.50 5.35
N GLY A 199 -12.26 -28.40 6.02
CA GLY A 199 -13.19 -27.42 6.58
C GLY A 199 -13.60 -26.35 5.56
N LEU A 200 -14.78 -25.74 5.77
CA LEU A 200 -15.35 -24.75 4.84
C LEU A 200 -14.44 -23.54 4.59
N LEU A 201 -13.80 -23.03 5.65
CA LEU A 201 -12.93 -21.86 5.57
C LEU A 201 -11.45 -22.20 5.43
N ASP A 202 -11.07 -23.48 5.38
CA ASP A 202 -9.68 -23.90 5.30
C ASP A 202 -8.99 -23.36 4.06
N VAL A 203 -9.71 -23.19 2.95
CA VAL A 203 -9.19 -22.59 1.71
C VAL A 203 -8.81 -21.11 1.92
N LEU A 204 -9.60 -20.34 2.68
CA LEU A 204 -9.27 -18.94 3.00
C LEU A 204 -8.17 -18.85 4.07
N LEU A 205 -8.26 -19.67 5.12
CA LEU A 205 -7.26 -19.73 6.20
C LEU A 205 -5.90 -20.21 5.69
N ALA A 206 -5.87 -21.10 4.69
CA ALA A 206 -4.65 -21.50 4.01
C ALA A 206 -3.93 -20.31 3.34
N CYS A 207 -4.67 -19.29 2.87
CA CYS A 207 -4.04 -18.09 2.33
C CYS A 207 -3.27 -17.32 3.39
N VAL A 208 -3.82 -17.24 4.60
CA VAL A 208 -3.16 -16.62 5.75
C VAL A 208 -1.97 -17.48 6.18
N ALA A 209 -2.15 -18.80 6.30
CA ALA A 209 -1.10 -19.74 6.68
C ALA A 209 0.13 -19.69 5.75
N LYS A 210 -0.08 -19.58 4.42
CA LYS A 210 1.01 -19.45 3.42
C LYS A 210 1.87 -18.20 3.57
N ALA A 211 1.34 -17.16 4.20
CA ALA A 211 2.05 -15.91 4.45
C ALA A 211 2.67 -15.84 5.86
N LEU A 212 2.37 -16.82 6.73
CA LEU A 212 2.92 -16.87 8.08
C LEU A 212 4.40 -17.23 8.06
N THR A 213 5.16 -16.52 8.88
CA THR A 213 6.54 -16.90 9.25
C THR A 213 6.53 -17.42 10.68
N LEU A 214 6.86 -18.70 10.85
CA LEU A 214 6.77 -19.40 12.12
C LEU A 214 8.15 -19.54 12.76
N GLN A 215 8.25 -19.24 14.05
CA GLN A 215 9.38 -19.62 14.88
C GLN A 215 8.98 -20.74 15.84
N ALA A 216 9.50 -21.94 15.62
CA ALA A 216 9.32 -23.07 16.53
C ALA A 216 10.44 -23.10 17.57
N ARG A 217 10.08 -23.30 18.84
CA ARG A 217 11.01 -23.43 19.97
C ARG A 217 10.67 -24.66 20.80
N SER A 218 11.71 -25.37 21.24
CA SER A 218 11.61 -26.40 22.28
C SER A 218 12.37 -25.90 23.51
N LYS A 219 11.90 -26.22 24.72
CA LYS A 219 12.52 -25.78 25.97
C LYS A 219 13.98 -26.27 26.04
N GLY A 220 14.94 -25.35 25.97
CA GLY A 220 16.39 -25.65 25.95
C GLY A 220 17.01 -25.90 24.56
N GLY A 221 16.23 -25.81 23.48
CA GLY A 221 16.69 -26.00 22.10
C GLY A 221 16.84 -24.71 21.29
N ARG A 222 17.58 -24.77 20.17
CA ARG A 222 17.74 -23.66 19.22
C ARG A 222 16.42 -23.38 18.47
N SER A 223 16.07 -22.11 18.28
CA SER A 223 14.87 -21.71 17.55
C SER A 223 14.96 -22.12 16.07
N GLN A 224 13.93 -22.78 15.54
CA GLN A 224 13.82 -23.14 14.13
C GLN A 224 12.81 -22.22 13.43
N ALA A 225 13.26 -21.49 12.41
CA ALA A 225 12.36 -20.72 11.55
C ALA A 225 11.78 -21.63 10.45
N ALA A 226 10.48 -21.54 10.22
CA ALA A 226 9.76 -22.33 9.22
C ALA A 226 8.68 -21.50 8.54
N THR A 227 8.40 -21.81 7.28
CA THR A 227 7.20 -21.39 6.55
C THR A 227 6.43 -22.62 6.08
N LEU A 228 5.15 -22.46 5.75
CA LEU A 228 4.32 -23.56 5.25
C LEU A 228 4.97 -24.26 4.04
N ALA A 229 5.56 -23.48 3.12
CA ALA A 229 6.26 -23.98 1.94
C ALA A 229 7.50 -24.83 2.26
N THR A 230 8.19 -24.56 3.37
CA THR A 230 9.34 -25.36 3.83
C THR A 230 8.93 -26.55 4.69
N ALA A 231 7.76 -26.46 5.35
CA ALA A 231 7.30 -27.44 6.32
C ALA A 231 6.49 -28.58 5.68
N ILE A 232 5.81 -28.31 4.57
CA ILE A 232 5.03 -29.30 3.80
C ILE A 232 5.65 -29.42 2.41
N HIS A 233 6.23 -30.58 2.11
CA HIS A 233 6.91 -30.81 0.84
C HIS A 233 5.89 -30.93 -0.31
N PRO A 234 6.20 -30.47 -1.54
CA PRO A 234 5.29 -30.58 -2.69
C PRO A 234 4.87 -32.02 -3.05
N ARG A 235 5.58 -33.03 -2.56
CA ARG A 235 5.27 -34.46 -2.76
C ARG A 235 4.47 -35.10 -1.63
N ASP A 236 4.21 -34.38 -0.53
CA ASP A 236 3.46 -34.92 0.60
C ASP A 236 1.98 -35.12 0.24
N HIS A 237 1.40 -36.23 0.72
CA HIS A 237 -0.01 -36.57 0.45
C HIS A 237 -0.94 -35.72 1.33
N LEU A 238 -1.47 -34.64 0.77
CA LEU A 238 -2.41 -33.72 1.44
C LEU A 238 -3.88 -34.01 1.11
N GLY A 239 -4.18 -35.11 0.41
CA GLY A 239 -5.52 -35.42 -0.08
C GLY A 239 -6.11 -34.27 -0.89
N ALA A 240 -7.33 -33.84 -0.55
CA ALA A 240 -8.03 -32.75 -1.22
C ALA A 240 -7.42 -31.36 -0.93
N ARG A 241 -6.54 -31.20 0.07
CA ARG A 241 -6.00 -29.91 0.54
C ARG A 241 -4.76 -29.44 -0.25
N TRP A 242 -4.77 -29.61 -1.58
CA TRP A 242 -3.65 -29.23 -2.45
C TRP A 242 -3.27 -27.74 -2.32
N TRP A 243 -4.25 -26.89 -1.97
CA TRP A 243 -4.08 -25.45 -1.77
C TRP A 243 -3.26 -25.06 -0.54
N LEU A 244 -2.75 -25.98 0.28
CA LEU A 244 -1.80 -25.65 1.36
C LEU A 244 -0.35 -25.49 0.87
N ARG A 245 -0.06 -25.79 -0.40
CA ARG A 245 1.30 -25.71 -0.95
C ARG A 245 1.67 -24.30 -1.42
N GLY A 246 2.96 -23.99 -1.47
CA GLY A 246 3.48 -22.72 -1.99
C GLY A 246 3.36 -21.55 -1.01
N THR A 247 3.51 -20.32 -1.53
CA THR A 247 3.57 -19.08 -0.74
C THR A 247 2.58 -18.04 -1.25
N ILE A 248 2.15 -17.12 -0.39
CA ILE A 248 1.32 -15.96 -0.76
C ILE A 248 1.95 -14.67 -0.24
N ALA A 249 1.80 -13.58 -0.99
CA ALA A 249 2.30 -12.27 -0.58
C ALA A 249 1.56 -11.75 0.65
N ARG A 250 2.30 -11.17 1.61
CA ARG A 250 1.75 -10.68 2.88
C ARG A 250 0.57 -9.70 2.74
N LYS A 251 0.61 -8.78 1.76
CA LYS A 251 -0.48 -7.82 1.51
C LYS A 251 -1.81 -8.52 1.14
N LEU A 252 -1.73 -9.63 0.39
CA LEU A 252 -2.92 -10.40 0.02
C LEU A 252 -3.50 -11.14 1.21
N ALA A 253 -2.65 -11.78 2.01
CA ALA A 253 -3.06 -12.45 3.23
C ALA A 253 -3.73 -11.48 4.22
N GLN A 254 -3.22 -10.25 4.35
CA GLN A 254 -3.87 -9.19 5.13
C GLN A 254 -5.27 -8.85 4.60
N GLY A 255 -5.45 -8.81 3.28
CA GLY A 255 -6.76 -8.64 2.65
C GLY A 255 -7.73 -9.78 2.97
N ILE A 256 -7.25 -11.02 3.07
CA ILE A 256 -8.05 -12.19 3.47
C ILE A 256 -8.35 -12.19 4.98
N VAL A 257 -7.40 -11.81 5.84
CA VAL A 257 -7.62 -11.60 7.28
C VAL A 257 -8.76 -10.60 7.50
N LEU A 258 -8.77 -9.49 6.78
CA LEU A 258 -9.84 -8.52 6.84
C LEU A 258 -11.19 -9.11 6.38
N LEU A 259 -11.21 -9.90 5.30
CA LEU A 259 -12.43 -10.55 4.81
C LEU A 259 -13.00 -11.51 5.87
N LEU A 260 -12.16 -12.35 6.47
CA LEU A 260 -12.56 -13.29 7.51
C LEU A 260 -13.09 -12.57 8.77
N ARG A 261 -12.49 -11.43 9.14
CA ARG A 261 -12.99 -10.59 10.23
C ARG A 261 -14.35 -9.96 9.89
N ASP A 262 -14.52 -9.46 8.67
CA ASP A 262 -15.80 -8.91 8.21
C ASP A 262 -16.90 -9.99 8.18
N MET A 263 -16.54 -11.23 7.79
CA MET A 263 -17.43 -12.39 7.85
C MET A 263 -17.83 -12.72 9.28
N ALA A 264 -16.87 -12.82 10.21
CA ALA A 264 -17.12 -13.10 11.62
C ALA A 264 -17.95 -12.00 12.30
N ALA A 265 -17.71 -10.73 11.97
CA ALA A 265 -18.45 -9.58 12.48
C ALA A 265 -19.88 -9.46 11.90
N GLY A 266 -20.27 -10.30 10.94
CA GLY A 266 -21.60 -10.28 10.34
C GLY A 266 -21.83 -9.19 9.29
N LYS A 267 -20.76 -8.58 8.75
CA LYS A 267 -20.87 -7.57 7.69
C LYS A 267 -21.30 -8.14 6.34
N LEU A 268 -21.14 -9.45 6.13
CA LEU A 268 -21.67 -10.14 4.95
C LEU A 268 -23.12 -10.57 5.20
N THR A 269 -23.32 -11.58 6.04
CA THR A 269 -24.63 -12.03 6.52
C THR A 269 -24.49 -12.66 7.91
N GLU A 270 -25.58 -12.72 8.69
CA GLU A 270 -25.57 -13.37 10.01
C GLU A 270 -25.25 -14.88 9.93
N ALA A 271 -25.70 -15.54 8.86
CA ALA A 271 -25.38 -16.94 8.59
C ALA A 271 -23.86 -17.15 8.42
N TRP A 272 -23.19 -16.25 7.68
CA TRP A 272 -21.74 -16.28 7.54
C TRP A 272 -21.03 -15.99 8.87
N ALA A 273 -21.56 -15.11 9.73
CA ALA A 273 -20.98 -14.85 11.04
C ALA A 273 -20.92 -16.11 11.91
N LYS A 274 -22.05 -16.83 12.04
CA LYS A 274 -22.15 -18.06 12.85
C LYS A 274 -21.19 -19.14 12.34
N VAL A 275 -21.21 -19.39 11.03
CA VAL A 275 -20.35 -20.41 10.38
C VAL A 275 -18.87 -20.06 10.47
N THR A 276 -18.52 -18.78 10.29
CA THR A 276 -17.11 -18.33 10.35
C THR A 276 -16.56 -18.47 11.76
N LYS A 277 -17.32 -18.05 12.78
CA LYS A 277 -16.93 -18.20 14.18
C LYS A 277 -16.77 -19.68 14.57
N GLY A 278 -17.72 -20.53 14.16
CA GLY A 278 -17.64 -21.98 14.35
C GLY A 278 -16.39 -22.60 13.70
N ALA A 279 -16.06 -22.21 12.46
CA ALA A 279 -14.87 -22.72 11.76
C ALA A 279 -13.55 -22.26 12.39
N ILE A 280 -13.47 -21.02 12.87
CA ILE A 280 -12.28 -20.50 13.58
C ILE A 280 -12.08 -21.29 14.88
N ALA A 281 -13.14 -21.49 15.66
CA ALA A 281 -13.11 -22.28 16.87
C ALA A 281 -12.72 -23.73 16.59
N GLU A 282 -13.35 -24.40 15.62
CA GLU A 282 -13.06 -25.79 15.26
C GLU A 282 -11.58 -26.00 14.92
N ASN A 283 -10.95 -25.09 14.16
CA ASN A 283 -9.53 -25.19 13.82
C ASN A 283 -8.60 -25.04 15.04
N ILE A 284 -8.94 -24.19 16.01
CA ILE A 284 -8.19 -24.07 17.27
C ILE A 284 -8.37 -25.35 18.11
N LEU A 285 -9.59 -25.89 18.16
CA LEU A 285 -9.93 -27.11 18.91
C LEU A 285 -9.31 -28.37 18.31
N ASN A 286 -9.16 -28.45 17.00
CA ASN A 286 -8.50 -29.57 16.34
C ASN A 286 -7.02 -29.72 16.79
N LEU A 287 -6.38 -28.64 17.25
CA LEU A 287 -5.04 -28.72 17.84
C LEU A 287 -5.00 -29.54 19.15
N THR A 288 -6.08 -29.53 19.93
CA THR A 288 -6.19 -30.33 21.17
C THR A 288 -6.36 -31.81 20.91
N LYS A 289 -7.10 -32.15 19.85
CA LYS A 289 -7.39 -33.51 19.42
C LYS A 289 -6.22 -34.16 18.66
N LEU A 290 -5.09 -33.44 18.52
CA LEU A 290 -3.92 -33.95 17.82
C LEU A 290 -3.29 -35.12 18.61
N ALA A 291 -3.12 -36.27 17.95
CA ALA A 291 -2.56 -37.48 18.55
C ALA A 291 -1.11 -37.28 19.05
N GLU A 292 -0.73 -38.01 20.11
CA GLU A 292 0.58 -37.86 20.79
C GLU A 292 1.78 -37.98 19.82
N LYS A 293 1.68 -38.85 18.81
CA LYS A 293 2.71 -39.03 17.77
C LYS A 293 3.05 -37.77 16.96
N TYR A 294 2.11 -36.83 16.83
CA TYR A 294 2.30 -35.59 16.07
C TYR A 294 2.63 -34.38 16.95
N ARG A 295 2.80 -34.56 18.27
CA ARG A 295 3.08 -33.45 19.21
C ARG A 295 4.56 -33.08 19.30
N THR A 296 5.44 -33.78 18.58
CA THR A 296 6.87 -33.43 18.52
C THR A 296 7.11 -32.24 17.58
N PRO A 297 8.14 -31.39 17.80
CA PRO A 297 8.38 -30.23 16.95
C PRO A 297 8.50 -30.57 15.46
N ALA A 298 9.21 -31.65 15.11
CA ALA A 298 9.46 -32.04 13.73
C ALA A 298 8.20 -32.54 13.00
N GLU A 299 7.32 -33.27 13.70
CA GLU A 299 6.09 -33.82 13.10
C GLU A 299 4.95 -32.80 13.13
N CYS A 300 4.82 -32.03 14.21
CA CYS A 300 3.75 -31.02 14.34
C CYS A 300 3.82 -29.97 13.25
N LEU A 301 5.04 -29.53 12.88
CA LEU A 301 5.26 -28.55 11.81
C LEU A 301 4.80 -29.04 10.43
N LYS A 302 4.77 -30.36 10.19
CA LYS A 302 4.28 -30.96 8.94
C LYS A 302 2.75 -31.07 8.91
N THR A 303 2.07 -30.87 10.04
CA THR A 303 0.61 -31.04 10.11
C THR A 303 -0.13 -29.80 9.60
N PRO A 304 -1.11 -29.96 8.69
CA PRO A 304 -2.02 -28.87 8.31
C PRO A 304 -2.76 -28.24 9.49
N THR A 305 -3.08 -29.05 10.52
CA THR A 305 -3.83 -28.64 11.71
C THR A 305 -3.15 -27.49 12.46
N LEU A 306 -1.82 -27.55 12.63
CA LEU A 306 -1.07 -26.47 13.29
C LEU A 306 -1.19 -25.15 12.51
N TRP A 307 -0.97 -25.20 11.19
CA TRP A 307 -0.96 -24.00 10.36
C TRP A 307 -2.34 -23.35 10.22
N LEU A 308 -3.40 -24.16 10.14
CA LEU A 308 -4.79 -23.66 10.14
C LEU A 308 -5.18 -23.09 11.51
N ALA A 309 -4.70 -23.67 12.62
CA ALA A 309 -4.89 -23.10 13.95
C ALA A 309 -4.16 -21.74 14.08
N LEU A 310 -2.91 -21.63 13.63
CA LEU A 310 -2.15 -20.37 13.62
C LEU A 310 -2.81 -19.29 12.75
N ALA A 311 -3.34 -19.66 11.58
CA ALA A 311 -4.13 -18.77 10.74
C ALA A 311 -5.41 -18.31 11.44
N SER A 312 -6.07 -19.22 12.17
CA SER A 312 -7.29 -18.93 12.96
C SER A 312 -7.01 -17.97 14.11
N LEU A 313 -5.84 -18.07 14.77
CA LEU A 313 -5.40 -17.11 15.80
C LEU A 313 -5.20 -15.68 15.24
N CYS A 314 -4.88 -15.52 13.96
CA CYS A 314 -4.78 -14.19 13.33
C CYS A 314 -6.14 -13.50 13.13
N VAL A 315 -7.23 -14.28 13.06
CA VAL A 315 -8.60 -13.80 12.84
C VAL A 315 -9.48 -13.96 14.08
N LEU A 316 -8.86 -14.26 15.23
CA LEU A 316 -9.53 -14.42 16.51
C LEU A 316 -10.29 -13.14 16.92
N ASP A 317 -11.43 -13.34 17.56
CA ASP A 317 -12.34 -12.28 18.05
C ASP A 317 -12.61 -12.50 19.55
N GLN A 318 -13.04 -11.45 20.25
CA GLN A 318 -13.23 -11.46 21.71
C GLN A 318 -14.24 -12.53 22.17
N GLU A 319 -15.29 -12.78 21.38
CA GLU A 319 -16.28 -13.83 21.67
C GLU A 319 -15.66 -15.24 21.70
N HIS A 320 -14.63 -15.50 20.88
CA HIS A 320 -13.91 -16.77 20.91
C HIS A 320 -13.11 -16.92 22.20
N VAL A 321 -12.49 -15.84 22.69
CA VAL A 321 -11.73 -15.85 23.95
C VAL A 321 -12.66 -16.20 25.11
N GLU A 322 -13.83 -15.57 25.18
CA GLU A 322 -14.80 -15.81 26.24
C GLU A 322 -15.34 -17.26 26.22
N LYS A 323 -15.67 -17.79 25.04
CA LYS A 323 -16.27 -19.14 24.89
C LYS A 323 -15.26 -20.29 24.93
N LEU A 324 -14.03 -20.08 24.50
CA LEU A 324 -12.99 -21.12 24.49
C LEU A 324 -12.19 -21.19 25.79
N SER A 325 -12.05 -20.06 26.52
CA SER A 325 -11.23 -19.98 27.73
C SER A 325 -12.01 -20.11 29.03
N SER A 326 -13.33 -19.93 29.00
CA SER A 326 -14.16 -20.13 30.18
C SER A 326 -14.31 -21.62 30.48
N GLY A 327 -14.24 -21.99 31.76
CA GLY A 327 -14.49 -23.37 32.24
C GLY A 327 -15.93 -23.89 32.02
N GLN A 328 -16.68 -23.29 31.08
CA GLN A 328 -18.01 -23.68 30.63
C GLN A 328 -18.02 -24.86 29.65
N TRP A 329 -16.87 -25.29 29.12
CA TRP A 329 -16.70 -26.53 28.35
C TRP A 329 -17.24 -27.81 29.04
N VAL A 330 -17.62 -27.73 30.32
CA VAL A 330 -18.08 -28.87 31.12
C VAL A 330 -19.55 -28.74 31.59
N LYS A 331 -20.20 -27.57 31.50
CA LYS A 331 -21.56 -27.36 32.08
C LYS A 331 -22.74 -27.87 31.25
N GLY A 332 -22.48 -28.54 30.11
CA GLY A 332 -23.53 -28.89 29.12
C GLY A 332 -24.24 -30.23 29.27
N ARG A 333 -23.89 -31.10 30.24
CA ARG A 333 -24.69 -32.31 30.50
C ARG A 333 -25.76 -31.98 31.53
N GLY A 334 -27.03 -32.09 31.13
CA GLY A 334 -28.21 -31.97 32.00
C GLY A 334 -28.37 -33.11 33.02
N ASP A 335 -27.29 -33.84 33.31
CA ASP A 335 -27.17 -34.75 34.42
C ASP A 335 -25.98 -34.24 35.23
N GLN A 336 -26.14 -34.07 36.54
CA GLN A 336 -25.12 -33.52 37.43
C GLN A 336 -23.76 -34.17 37.13
N ALA A 337 -22.86 -33.46 36.47
CA ALA A 337 -21.48 -33.90 36.34
C ALA A 337 -20.96 -34.14 37.77
N PRO A 338 -20.28 -35.28 38.05
CA PRO A 338 -19.76 -35.52 39.38
C PRO A 338 -18.93 -34.29 39.80
N PRO A 339 -19.10 -33.79 41.03
CA PRO A 339 -18.43 -32.58 41.48
C PRO A 339 -16.93 -32.74 41.27
N ARG A 340 -16.28 -31.69 40.72
CA ARG A 340 -14.83 -31.67 40.53
C ARG A 340 -14.18 -32.10 41.86
N PRO A 341 -13.23 -33.05 41.85
CA PRO A 341 -12.57 -33.46 43.07
C PRO A 341 -11.92 -32.24 43.70
N THR A 342 -12.31 -31.92 44.92
CA THR A 342 -11.72 -30.84 45.70
C THR A 342 -10.38 -31.31 46.26
N CYS A 343 -9.51 -30.38 46.61
CA CYS A 343 -8.25 -30.72 47.22
C CYS A 343 -8.49 -31.32 48.60
N ASP A 344 -8.07 -32.58 48.79
CA ASP A 344 -8.20 -33.32 50.06
C ASP A 344 -7.37 -32.69 51.20
N ASN A 345 -6.49 -31.74 50.88
CA ASN A 345 -5.67 -30.99 51.84
C ASN A 345 -6.27 -29.61 52.21
N HIS A 346 -7.40 -29.23 51.61
CA HIS A 346 -8.17 -28.04 51.99
C HIS A 346 -9.53 -28.48 52.52
N ASP A 347 -9.89 -28.04 53.73
CA ASP A 347 -11.21 -28.29 54.34
C ASP A 347 -12.30 -27.33 53.80
N ASP A 348 -12.00 -26.56 52.75
CA ASP A 348 -12.91 -25.54 52.22
C ASP A 348 -14.00 -26.10 51.29
N GLY A 349 -13.82 -27.32 50.76
CA GLY A 349 -14.75 -27.91 49.80
C GLY A 349 -14.91 -27.13 48.49
N GLU A 350 -14.03 -26.16 48.23
CA GLU A 350 -14.10 -25.24 47.09
C GLU A 350 -12.84 -25.29 46.21
N THR A 351 -11.67 -25.55 46.81
CA THR A 351 -10.40 -25.58 46.08
C THR A 351 -10.34 -26.81 45.16
N PRO A 352 -10.27 -26.65 43.83
CA PRO A 352 -10.23 -27.80 42.92
C PRO A 352 -8.87 -28.51 42.97
N ALA A 353 -8.89 -29.84 42.99
CA ALA A 353 -7.71 -30.66 42.80
C ALA A 353 -7.37 -30.75 41.30
N ILE A 354 -6.07 -30.67 40.99
CA ILE A 354 -5.57 -30.78 39.61
C ILE A 354 -4.68 -32.01 39.41
N ILE A 355 -4.18 -32.60 40.50
CA ILE A 355 -3.27 -33.73 40.50
C ILE A 355 -3.84 -34.80 41.42
N LEU A 356 -3.96 -36.01 40.87
CA LEU A 356 -4.15 -37.23 41.64
C LEU A 356 -2.77 -37.78 42.05
N CYS A 357 -2.49 -37.74 43.34
CA CYS A 357 -1.37 -38.44 43.92
C CYS A 357 -1.82 -39.81 44.44
N ASN A 358 -1.07 -40.86 44.11
CA ASN A 358 -1.37 -42.21 44.58
C ASN A 358 -1.31 -42.39 46.12
N VAL A 359 -0.71 -41.45 46.85
CA VAL A 359 -0.58 -41.50 48.32
C VAL A 359 -1.24 -40.29 49.00
N CYS A 360 -1.12 -39.09 48.42
CA CYS A 360 -1.64 -37.84 49.02
C CYS A 360 -3.08 -37.50 48.58
N GLY A 361 -3.72 -38.34 47.76
CA GLY A 361 -5.07 -38.08 47.25
C GLY A 361 -5.12 -36.98 46.20
N ASN A 362 -6.28 -36.34 46.11
CA ASN A 362 -6.57 -35.26 45.17
C ASN A 362 -5.97 -33.96 45.72
N VAL A 363 -4.97 -33.41 45.03
CA VAL A 363 -4.27 -32.21 45.49
C VAL A 363 -4.35 -31.09 44.45
N CYS A 364 -4.54 -29.85 44.91
CA CYS A 364 -4.42 -28.65 44.08
C CYS A 364 -2.95 -28.39 43.72
N ALA A 365 -2.70 -27.44 42.81
CA ALA A 365 -1.36 -27.11 42.34
C ALA A 365 -0.41 -26.74 43.49
N ASP A 366 -0.93 -25.98 44.45
CA ASP A 366 -0.18 -25.49 45.58
C ASP A 366 0.06 -26.61 46.61
N CYS A 367 -0.95 -27.40 46.93
CA CYS A 367 -0.80 -28.56 47.82
C CYS A 367 0.14 -29.62 47.25
N ASP A 368 0.10 -29.90 45.94
CA ASP A 368 1.10 -30.76 45.30
C ASP A 368 2.51 -30.23 45.53
N ARG A 369 2.70 -28.92 45.35
CA ARG A 369 4.00 -28.27 45.52
C ARG A 369 4.52 -28.36 46.96
N PHE A 370 3.67 -28.13 47.96
CA PHE A 370 4.08 -28.11 49.36
C PHE A 370 4.19 -29.51 49.98
N LEU A 371 3.25 -30.41 49.70
CA LEU A 371 3.23 -31.78 50.27
C LEU A 371 4.34 -32.66 49.69
N HIS A 372 4.72 -32.45 48.42
CA HIS A 372 5.78 -33.23 47.76
C HIS A 372 7.17 -32.57 47.81
N LEU A 373 7.34 -31.56 48.67
CA LEU A 373 8.63 -30.93 48.92
C LEU A 373 9.56 -31.81 49.78
N HIS A 374 8.98 -32.65 50.65
CA HIS A 374 9.71 -33.50 51.59
C HIS A 374 10.33 -34.74 50.91
N ARG A 375 11.55 -35.12 51.31
CA ARG A 375 12.31 -36.27 50.76
C ARG A 375 11.56 -37.62 50.74
N ARG A 376 10.57 -37.80 51.61
CA ARG A 376 9.79 -39.05 51.76
C ARG A 376 8.59 -39.10 50.81
N THR A 377 8.02 -37.96 50.47
CA THR A 377 6.83 -37.83 49.62
C THR A 377 7.18 -37.48 48.17
N LYS A 378 8.40 -37.02 47.90
CA LYS A 378 8.87 -36.62 46.55
C LYS A 378 8.79 -37.73 45.48
N THR A 379 8.76 -39.01 45.87
CA THR A 379 8.69 -40.16 44.96
C THR A 379 7.26 -40.65 44.71
N HIS A 380 6.24 -39.98 45.23
CA HIS A 380 4.86 -40.35 44.95
C HIS A 380 4.56 -40.26 43.45
N GLN A 381 3.76 -41.21 42.96
CA GLN A 381 3.32 -41.24 41.57
C GLN A 381 2.13 -40.30 41.43
N ARG A 382 2.28 -39.31 40.55
CA ARG A 382 1.36 -38.20 40.40
C ARG A 382 0.86 -38.16 38.97
N GLN A 383 -0.44 -38.00 38.81
CA GLN A 383 -1.11 -37.94 37.52
C GLN A 383 -2.00 -36.69 37.51
N VAL A 384 -1.88 -35.86 36.48
CA VAL A 384 -2.78 -34.72 36.27
C VAL A 384 -4.14 -35.26 35.83
N PHE A 385 -5.23 -34.67 36.29
CA PHE A 385 -6.57 -35.07 35.84
C PHE A 385 -6.70 -34.87 34.32
N LYS A 386 -7.33 -35.83 33.65
CA LYS A 386 -7.55 -35.81 32.19
C LYS A 386 -8.30 -34.55 31.72
N GLU A 387 -9.16 -34.01 32.58
CA GLU A 387 -9.93 -32.79 32.37
C GLU A 387 -9.05 -31.52 32.31
N GLU A 388 -7.91 -31.50 33.01
CA GLU A 388 -6.91 -30.42 32.93
C GLU A 388 -5.98 -30.58 31.70
N GLU A 389 -5.69 -31.81 31.27
CA GLU A 389 -4.95 -32.05 30.02
C GLU A 389 -5.74 -31.59 28.77
N GLU A 390 -7.07 -31.56 28.86
CA GLU A 390 -7.97 -31.13 27.77
C GLU A 390 -8.34 -29.63 27.86
N ALA A 391 -7.93 -28.93 28.92
CA ALA A 391 -8.23 -27.51 29.11
C ALA A 391 -7.45 -26.61 28.13
N ILE A 392 -8.15 -25.67 27.52
CA ILE A 392 -7.60 -24.70 26.56
C ILE A 392 -7.70 -23.32 27.15
N LYS A 393 -6.60 -22.57 27.12
CA LYS A 393 -6.64 -21.13 27.39
C LYS A 393 -6.32 -20.38 26.11
N VAL A 394 -7.29 -19.61 25.62
CA VAL A 394 -7.16 -18.72 24.47
C VAL A 394 -7.20 -17.27 24.97
N ASP A 395 -6.28 -16.42 24.51
CA ASP A 395 -6.38 -14.99 24.80
C ASP A 395 -6.12 -14.16 23.54
N LEU A 396 -6.57 -12.91 23.55
CA LEU A 396 -6.37 -11.96 22.46
C LEU A 396 -5.84 -10.64 23.05
N HIS A 397 -4.63 -10.25 22.65
CA HIS A 397 -4.00 -8.99 23.11
C HIS A 397 -3.55 -8.17 21.90
N GLU A 398 -4.16 -7.00 21.69
CA GLU A 398 -3.82 -6.02 20.65
C GLU A 398 -3.68 -6.58 19.21
N GLY A 399 -4.45 -7.63 18.88
CA GLY A 399 -4.45 -8.30 17.57
C GLY A 399 -3.48 -9.48 17.44
N CYS A 400 -2.85 -9.89 18.53
CA CYS A 400 -2.11 -11.13 18.70
C CYS A 400 -3.00 -12.16 19.40
N GLY A 401 -3.39 -13.21 18.69
CA GLY A 401 -4.12 -14.34 19.26
C GLY A 401 -3.14 -15.36 19.83
N ARG A 402 -3.40 -15.83 21.05
CA ARG A 402 -2.62 -16.87 21.71
C ARG A 402 -3.49 -18.02 22.17
N THR A 403 -2.97 -19.23 22.10
CA THR A 403 -3.56 -20.43 22.68
C THR A 403 -2.51 -21.21 23.45
N LYS A 404 -2.89 -21.70 24.62
CA LYS A 404 -2.03 -22.43 25.55
C LYS A 404 -2.70 -23.75 25.89
N LEU A 405 -2.01 -24.82 25.50
CA LEU A 405 -2.31 -26.20 25.84
C LEU A 405 -1.24 -26.72 26.80
N PHE A 406 -1.46 -27.88 27.40
CA PHE A 406 -0.50 -28.46 28.33
C PHE A 406 0.87 -28.75 27.67
N TRP A 407 0.87 -29.15 26.40
CA TRP A 407 2.07 -29.55 25.64
C TRP A 407 2.59 -28.49 24.66
N VAL A 408 1.84 -27.42 24.37
CA VAL A 408 2.24 -26.40 23.41
C VAL A 408 1.63 -25.04 23.71
N MET A 409 2.41 -23.98 23.52
CA MET A 409 1.92 -22.60 23.43
C MET A 409 2.05 -22.14 21.98
N ALA A 410 0.99 -21.61 21.39
CA ALA A 410 1.00 -21.06 20.03
C ALA A 410 0.46 -19.63 20.03
N LEU A 411 1.18 -18.73 19.35
CA LEU A 411 0.83 -17.32 19.20
C LEU A 411 0.96 -16.89 17.75
N ALA A 412 0.05 -16.03 17.30
CA ALA A 412 0.09 -15.47 15.95
C ALA A 412 -0.40 -14.01 15.93
N ASP A 413 0.40 -13.14 15.31
CA ASP A 413 0.05 -11.74 15.13
C ASP A 413 -0.55 -11.47 13.74
N SER A 414 -1.74 -10.88 13.75
CA SER A 414 -2.50 -10.55 12.55
C SER A 414 -1.89 -9.43 11.70
N LYS A 415 -1.13 -8.51 12.30
CA LYS A 415 -0.52 -7.37 11.56
C LYS A 415 0.79 -7.78 10.90
N THR A 416 1.63 -8.51 11.63
CA THR A 416 2.94 -8.95 11.16
C THR A 416 2.96 -10.26 10.42
N LEU A 417 1.91 -11.08 10.55
CA LEU A 417 1.85 -12.46 10.05
C LEU A 417 3.09 -13.27 10.52
N LYS A 418 3.51 -13.00 11.75
CA LYS A 418 4.54 -13.76 12.46
C LYS A 418 3.84 -14.63 13.49
N ALA A 419 4.26 -15.88 13.56
CA ALA A 419 3.76 -16.85 14.53
C ALA A 419 4.93 -17.44 15.30
N MET A 420 4.66 -17.89 16.52
CA MET A 420 5.59 -18.66 17.32
C MET A 420 4.87 -19.83 17.98
N VAL A 421 5.57 -20.96 18.04
CA VAL A 421 5.08 -22.18 18.68
C VAL A 421 6.17 -22.68 19.62
N GLU A 422 5.84 -22.73 20.91
CA GLU A 422 6.72 -23.26 21.95
C GLU A 422 6.21 -24.63 22.42
N PHE A 423 6.99 -25.67 22.15
CA PHE A 423 6.70 -27.04 22.58
C PHE A 423 7.19 -27.25 24.01
N ARG A 424 6.28 -27.72 24.86
CA ARG A 424 6.55 -28.08 26.25
C ARG A 424 6.92 -29.55 26.31
N GLU A 425 8.02 -29.87 26.97
CA GLU A 425 8.51 -31.24 27.05
C GLU A 425 7.62 -32.07 27.98
N ASN A 426 7.05 -33.16 27.45
CA ASN A 426 6.19 -34.07 28.19
C ASN A 426 7.07 -34.94 29.11
N THR A 427 7.44 -34.41 30.28
CA THR A 427 8.14 -35.20 31.31
C THR A 427 7.15 -36.12 32.02
N ARG A 428 6.66 -37.14 31.32
CA ARG A 428 6.08 -38.33 31.98
C ARG A 428 7.20 -38.94 32.86
N GLY A 429 7.19 -38.63 34.15
CA GLY A 429 7.95 -39.35 35.17
C GLY A 429 9.19 -38.69 35.80
N LYS A 430 9.45 -37.38 35.65
CA LYS A 430 10.50 -36.71 36.47
C LYS A 430 10.00 -35.41 37.10
N SER A 431 9.87 -35.46 38.42
CA SER A 431 9.58 -34.41 39.38
C SER A 431 9.65 -32.95 38.89
N THR A 432 8.49 -32.31 38.77
CA THR A 432 8.32 -30.86 38.87
C THR A 432 8.51 -30.41 40.33
N SER A 433 9.77 -30.36 40.78
CA SER A 433 10.22 -29.51 41.90
C SER A 433 11.75 -29.57 41.99
N VAL A 434 12.41 -28.86 41.07
CA VAL A 434 13.74 -28.32 41.36
C VAL A 434 13.51 -26.95 42.02
N PRO A 435 14.15 -26.64 43.16
CA PRO A 435 14.05 -25.31 43.75
C PRO A 435 14.49 -24.26 42.72
N THR A 436 13.97 -23.05 42.84
CA THR A 436 14.40 -21.82 42.15
C THR A 436 15.89 -21.46 42.36
N ALA A 437 16.69 -22.33 42.96
CA ALA A 437 18.14 -22.24 43.03
C ALA A 437 18.75 -23.01 41.85
N GLY A 438 19.09 -22.29 40.77
CA GLY A 438 19.86 -22.85 39.66
C GLY A 438 19.15 -22.89 38.31
N ILE A 439 18.11 -22.08 38.07
CA ILE A 439 17.53 -21.88 36.72
C ILE A 439 17.68 -20.41 36.32
N CYS A 440 18.11 -20.17 35.08
CA CYS A 440 18.29 -18.87 34.49
C CYS A 440 16.97 -18.10 34.48
N ARG A 441 16.96 -16.92 35.11
CA ARG A 441 15.80 -16.02 35.18
C ARG A 441 15.18 -15.70 33.81
N PHE A 442 15.99 -15.64 32.75
CA PHE A 442 15.59 -15.15 31.43
C PHE A 442 15.23 -16.26 30.46
N CYS A 443 16.08 -17.28 30.33
CA CYS A 443 15.89 -18.35 29.35
C CYS A 443 15.39 -19.67 29.95
N GLY A 444 15.28 -19.78 31.28
CA GLY A 444 14.82 -20.99 31.94
C GLY A 444 15.79 -22.18 31.87
N ALA A 445 17.02 -21.99 31.39
CA ALA A 445 18.07 -23.02 31.36
C ALA A 445 18.71 -23.21 32.75
N PRO A 446 19.19 -24.41 33.12
CA PRO A 446 19.91 -24.60 34.39
C PRO A 446 21.15 -23.68 34.44
N GLY A 447 21.23 -22.83 35.46
CA GLY A 447 22.29 -21.85 35.67
C GLY A 447 23.57 -22.50 36.19
N ALA A 448 24.72 -21.99 35.75
CA ALA A 448 26.03 -22.57 36.01
C ALA A 448 26.63 -22.26 37.41
N ALA A 449 25.85 -21.79 38.39
CA ALA A 449 26.40 -21.33 39.67
C ALA A 449 25.67 -21.94 40.89
N GLY A 450 26.48 -22.47 41.82
CA GLY A 450 26.06 -23.18 43.03
C GLY A 450 25.27 -22.34 44.04
N LEU A 451 24.30 -23.02 44.65
CA LEU A 451 23.48 -22.84 45.87
C LEU A 451 23.28 -21.48 46.60
N LEU A 452 23.89 -20.34 46.26
CA LEU A 452 23.86 -19.14 47.13
C LEU A 452 23.61 -17.78 46.45
N SER A 453 23.06 -17.73 45.23
CA SER A 453 22.64 -16.45 44.62
C SER A 453 21.21 -16.49 44.10
N ALA A 454 20.39 -15.52 44.53
CA ALA A 454 18.97 -15.36 44.19
C ALA A 454 18.70 -15.04 42.69
N ALA A 455 19.72 -15.00 41.85
CA ALA A 455 19.61 -14.75 40.41
C ALA A 455 20.58 -15.65 39.62
N ALA A 456 20.31 -16.96 39.59
CA ALA A 456 20.99 -17.84 38.65
C ALA A 456 20.78 -17.30 37.22
N THR A 457 21.87 -17.04 36.50
CA THR A 457 21.88 -16.55 35.11
C THR A 457 22.81 -17.47 34.32
N CYS A 458 22.39 -17.93 33.14
CA CYS A 458 23.27 -18.69 32.25
C CYS A 458 24.33 -17.76 31.61
N THR A 459 25.35 -18.35 30.99
CA THR A 459 26.42 -17.61 30.29
C THR A 459 25.86 -16.65 29.25
N ASP A 460 24.84 -17.08 28.51
CA ASP A 460 24.30 -16.35 27.36
C ASP A 460 23.42 -15.17 27.79
N CYS A 461 22.85 -15.20 29.01
CA CYS A 461 22.00 -14.12 29.54
C CYS A 461 22.75 -13.17 30.50
N ARG A 462 24.08 -13.25 30.58
CA ARG A 462 24.89 -12.45 31.51
C ARG A 462 24.74 -10.94 31.28
N GLU A 463 24.68 -10.50 30.02
CA GLU A 463 24.47 -9.08 29.68
C GLU A 463 23.07 -8.60 30.04
N HIS A 464 22.05 -9.45 29.88
CA HIS A 464 20.69 -9.16 30.31
C HIS A 464 20.61 -9.01 31.83
N ALA A 465 21.25 -9.89 32.59
CA ALA A 465 21.30 -9.80 34.06
C ALA A 465 22.04 -8.54 34.54
N ALA A 466 23.10 -8.12 33.86
CA ALA A 466 23.85 -6.91 34.21
C ALA A 466 22.96 -5.65 34.16
N ASN A 467 22.06 -5.58 33.17
CA ASN A 467 21.17 -4.44 32.93
C ASN A 467 19.80 -4.57 33.60
N ALA A 468 19.48 -5.71 34.21
CA ALA A 468 18.18 -5.96 34.82
C ALA A 468 18.04 -5.32 36.21
N CYS A 469 16.81 -4.96 36.57
CA CYS A 469 16.45 -4.61 37.93
C CYS A 469 16.57 -5.83 38.86
N SER A 470 17.13 -5.61 40.05
CA SER A 470 17.31 -6.63 41.10
C SER A 470 16.23 -6.58 42.20
N LYS A 471 15.27 -5.64 42.11
CA LYS A 471 14.19 -5.50 43.09
C LYS A 471 13.10 -6.56 42.86
N THR A 472 12.42 -6.94 43.93
CA THR A 472 11.24 -7.82 43.91
C THR A 472 10.00 -6.98 44.20
N HIS A 473 8.93 -7.16 43.43
CA HIS A 473 7.65 -6.51 43.66
C HIS A 473 6.96 -7.07 44.92
N PRO A 474 5.99 -6.34 45.52
CA PRO A 474 5.20 -6.82 46.66
C PRO A 474 4.46 -8.14 46.40
N CYS A 475 4.16 -8.43 45.13
CA CYS A 475 3.56 -9.70 44.70
C CYS A 475 4.53 -10.90 44.67
N GLY A 476 5.80 -10.72 45.06
CA GLY A 476 6.81 -11.77 45.08
C GLY A 476 7.54 -12.01 43.75
N HIS A 477 7.14 -11.35 42.66
CA HIS A 477 7.82 -11.45 41.35
C HIS A 477 9.02 -10.51 41.25
N LEU A 478 10.10 -10.98 40.60
CA LEU A 478 11.26 -10.15 40.27
C LEU A 478 10.89 -9.08 39.24
N CYS A 479 11.32 -7.84 39.46
CA CYS A 479 11.05 -6.74 38.55
C CYS A 479 11.77 -6.94 37.21
N ASN A 480 11.02 -7.03 36.12
CA ASN A 480 11.57 -7.21 34.77
C ASN A 480 12.03 -5.92 34.07
N GLY A 481 12.07 -4.81 34.81
CA GLY A 481 12.62 -3.53 34.37
C GLY A 481 14.15 -3.53 34.30
N ILE A 482 14.71 -2.36 34.02
CA ILE A 482 16.16 -2.15 33.95
C ILE A 482 16.74 -1.64 35.28
N ARG A 483 18.05 -1.79 35.46
CA ARG A 483 18.77 -1.31 36.64
C ARG A 483 18.78 0.23 36.67
N GLY A 484 18.50 0.80 37.84
CA GLY A 484 18.61 2.26 38.06
C GLY A 484 17.40 3.07 37.60
N GLU A 485 16.29 2.44 37.21
CA GLU A 485 15.03 3.13 36.97
C GLU A 485 14.48 3.78 38.26
N THR A 486 14.01 5.02 38.14
CA THR A 486 13.37 5.78 39.23
C THR A 486 12.08 5.10 39.70
N THR A 487 11.25 4.70 38.73
CA THR A 487 10.04 3.91 38.92
C THR A 487 10.22 2.57 38.22
N CYS A 488 10.19 1.48 38.99
CA CYS A 488 10.27 0.14 38.43
C CYS A 488 9.10 -0.15 37.49
N LEU A 489 9.39 -0.83 36.38
CA LEU A 489 8.38 -1.40 35.49
C LEU A 489 7.30 -2.13 36.30
N PRO A 490 6.00 -1.88 36.07
CA PRO A 490 4.94 -2.62 36.76
C PRO A 490 5.04 -4.12 36.49
N CYS A 491 4.55 -4.93 37.42
CA CYS A 491 4.67 -6.39 37.33
C CYS A 491 4.00 -6.92 36.05
N LEU A 492 4.80 -7.50 35.15
CA LEU A 492 4.31 -8.02 33.86
C LEU A 492 3.30 -9.17 33.99
N HIS A 493 3.24 -9.83 35.16
CA HIS A 493 2.23 -10.85 35.45
C HIS A 493 0.86 -10.27 35.88
N GLY A 494 0.67 -8.95 35.80
CA GLY A 494 -0.61 -8.29 36.12
C GLY A 494 -0.97 -8.27 37.61
N CYS A 495 -0.07 -8.70 38.48
CA CYS A 495 -0.31 -8.75 39.92
C CYS A 495 -0.42 -7.32 40.50
N ALA A 496 -1.44 -7.08 41.33
CA ALA A 496 -1.75 -5.80 41.99
C ALA A 496 -2.41 -4.69 41.13
N GLY A 497 -3.16 -5.04 40.09
CA GLY A 497 -3.99 -4.06 39.36
C GLY A 497 -3.17 -2.98 38.65
N ALA A 498 -2.03 -3.37 38.08
CA ALA A 498 -1.10 -2.49 37.38
C ALA A 498 -1.82 -1.69 36.28
N LYS A 499 -2.18 -0.43 36.57
CA LYS A 499 -2.80 0.48 35.60
C LYS A 499 -1.78 0.90 34.55
N GLY A 500 -2.16 0.81 33.27
CA GLY A 500 -1.36 1.31 32.14
C GLY A 500 -0.51 0.25 31.42
N LEU A 501 -0.47 -1.00 31.90
CA LEU A 501 0.20 -2.09 31.20
C LEU A 501 -0.70 -2.62 30.07
N ARG A 502 -0.22 -2.59 28.83
CA ARG A 502 -0.95 -3.12 27.65
C ARG A 502 -0.56 -4.54 27.25
N GLN A 503 0.56 -5.03 27.79
CA GLN A 503 1.19 -6.31 27.44
C GLN A 503 1.65 -7.02 28.70
N ASP A 504 1.65 -8.36 28.70
CA ASP A 504 2.08 -9.19 29.84
C ASP A 504 3.47 -9.82 29.65
N ALA A 505 3.86 -10.67 30.60
CA ALA A 505 5.19 -11.29 30.64
C ALA A 505 5.45 -12.31 29.51
N ASP A 506 4.38 -12.94 29.01
CA ASP A 506 4.42 -13.97 27.98
C ASP A 506 4.30 -13.36 26.57
N ASP A 507 3.87 -12.10 26.46
CA ASP A 507 3.81 -11.38 25.19
C ASP A 507 5.20 -11.21 24.57
N MET A 508 5.22 -11.23 23.24
CA MET A 508 6.46 -11.12 22.47
C MET A 508 6.88 -9.66 22.32
N CYS A 509 8.20 -9.42 22.36
CA CYS A 509 8.69 -8.10 21.95
C CYS A 509 8.49 -7.92 20.44
N MET A 510 7.62 -6.97 20.06
CA MET A 510 7.29 -6.68 18.66
C MET A 510 8.40 -5.93 17.89
N ILE A 511 9.63 -5.95 18.40
CA ILE A 511 10.83 -5.49 17.69
C ILE A 511 11.65 -6.71 17.24
N CYS A 512 12.04 -7.60 18.17
CA CYS A 512 12.84 -8.78 17.83
C CYS A 512 11.98 -9.92 17.28
N PHE A 513 10.72 -10.05 17.73
CA PHE A 513 9.82 -11.18 17.48
C PHE A 513 10.41 -12.55 17.81
N SER A 514 11.53 -12.58 18.55
CA SER A 514 12.24 -13.79 18.89
C SER A 514 12.04 -14.20 20.34
N GLU A 515 11.82 -13.25 21.25
CA GLU A 515 11.77 -13.55 22.68
C GLU A 515 10.58 -12.86 23.36
N ALA A 516 10.01 -13.54 24.37
CA ALA A 516 8.99 -12.97 25.23
C ALA A 516 9.56 -11.81 26.04
N LEU A 517 8.69 -10.91 26.49
CA LEU A 517 9.09 -9.73 27.26
C LEU A 517 9.80 -10.13 28.57
N SER A 518 9.43 -11.25 29.19
CA SER A 518 10.09 -11.81 30.38
C SER A 518 11.53 -12.30 30.16
N CYS A 519 11.91 -12.62 28.91
CA CYS A 519 13.22 -13.20 28.60
C CYS A 519 14.37 -12.19 28.56
N ALA A 520 14.10 -10.88 28.67
CA ALA A 520 15.14 -9.86 28.78
C ALA A 520 14.60 -8.62 29.50
N PRO A 521 15.46 -7.72 30.02
CA PRO A 521 15.04 -6.47 30.63
C PRO A 521 14.19 -5.63 29.67
N ALA A 522 13.02 -5.23 30.13
CA ALA A 522 12.03 -4.51 29.34
C ALA A 522 11.76 -3.11 29.91
N ILE A 523 11.29 -2.21 29.05
CA ILE A 523 10.89 -0.85 29.40
C ILE A 523 9.47 -0.59 28.88
N GLN A 524 8.70 0.21 29.61
CA GLN A 524 7.37 0.65 29.20
C GLN A 524 7.48 2.06 28.62
N LEU A 525 7.13 2.22 27.35
CA LEU A 525 7.07 3.53 26.70
C LEU A 525 5.93 4.38 27.26
N SER A 526 5.95 5.69 27.02
CA SER A 526 4.87 6.62 27.42
C SER A 526 3.49 6.22 26.88
N CYS A 527 3.42 5.52 25.75
CA CYS A 527 2.18 4.99 25.17
C CYS A 527 1.62 3.74 25.88
N GLY A 528 2.33 3.22 26.89
CA GLY A 528 1.94 2.03 27.68
C GLY A 528 2.42 0.69 27.12
N HIS A 529 3.01 0.67 25.92
CA HIS A 529 3.59 -0.53 25.29
C HIS A 529 4.96 -0.87 25.86
N VAL A 530 5.25 -2.17 25.95
CA VAL A 530 6.44 -2.72 26.57
C VAL A 530 7.33 -3.40 25.51
N PHE A 531 8.63 -3.10 25.56
CA PHE A 531 9.63 -3.67 24.65
C PHE A 531 10.92 -3.97 25.41
N HIS A 532 11.74 -4.88 24.90
CA HIS A 532 13.09 -5.07 25.46
C HIS A 532 13.92 -3.80 25.30
N TYR A 533 14.63 -3.41 26.35
CA TYR A 533 15.47 -2.21 26.36
C TYR A 533 16.54 -2.25 25.24
N HIS A 534 17.22 -3.39 25.09
CA HIS A 534 18.23 -3.57 24.05
C HIS A 534 17.64 -3.45 22.63
N CYS A 535 16.43 -3.96 22.41
CA CYS A 535 15.73 -3.85 21.13
C CYS A 535 15.44 -2.39 20.77
N CYS A 536 14.91 -1.60 21.71
CA CYS A 536 14.69 -0.16 21.50
C CYS A 536 16.01 0.57 21.21
N LYS A 537 17.06 0.28 21.98
CA LYS A 537 18.40 0.87 21.79
C LYS A 537 18.97 0.57 20.41
N THR A 538 18.88 -0.68 19.96
CA THR A 538 19.38 -1.11 18.65
C THR A 538 18.61 -0.46 17.50
N VAL A 539 17.29 -0.37 17.57
CA VAL A 539 16.47 0.31 16.55
C VAL A 539 16.82 1.80 16.45
N LEU A 540 16.88 2.50 17.58
CA LEU A 540 17.21 3.93 17.60
C LEU A 540 18.65 4.21 17.15
N SER A 541 19.59 3.33 17.48
CA SER A 541 21.00 3.48 17.06
C SER A 541 21.20 3.22 15.56
N ARG A 542 20.44 2.28 14.97
CA ARG A 542 20.50 1.98 13.53
C ARG A 542 19.79 3.03 12.66
N SER A 543 18.89 3.83 13.25
CA SER A 543 18.15 4.87 12.55
C SER A 543 17.27 4.33 11.41
N TRP A 544 17.38 4.90 10.20
CA TRP A 544 16.59 4.51 9.02
C TRP A 544 17.41 3.64 8.04
N SER A 545 16.71 2.84 7.25
CA SER A 545 17.27 2.10 6.13
C SER A 545 17.27 2.93 4.85
N GLY A 546 18.33 2.80 4.04
CA GLY A 546 18.49 3.54 2.78
C GLY A 546 19.07 4.95 2.96
N PRO A 547 19.32 5.67 1.84
CA PRO A 547 19.98 6.99 1.85
C PRO A 547 19.05 8.11 2.32
N ARG A 548 17.74 7.98 2.05
CA ARG A 548 16.72 8.97 2.41
C ARG A 548 16.42 8.94 3.91
N ILE A 549 16.42 10.11 4.53
CA ILE A 549 16.03 10.27 5.94
C ILE A 549 14.54 9.93 6.09
N THR A 550 14.23 8.98 6.96
CA THR A 550 12.86 8.66 7.39
C THR A 550 12.81 8.51 8.91
N PHE A 551 11.67 8.82 9.53
CA PHE A 551 11.53 8.83 10.99
C PHE A 551 10.59 7.74 11.52
N GLY A 552 10.25 6.74 10.69
CA GLY A 552 9.36 5.65 11.09
C GLY A 552 9.92 4.77 12.21
N PHE A 553 11.25 4.70 12.34
CA PHE A 553 11.95 3.88 13.32
C PHE A 553 11.86 4.43 14.76
N SER A 554 11.59 5.72 14.94
CA SER A 554 11.41 6.35 16.26
C SER A 554 9.97 6.29 16.77
N LEU A 555 9.09 5.57 16.07
CA LEU A 555 7.69 5.37 16.44
C LEU A 555 7.48 3.96 17.01
N CYS A 556 6.54 3.84 17.94
CA CYS A 556 6.15 2.57 18.53
C CYS A 556 5.70 1.57 17.43
N PRO A 557 6.30 0.37 17.35
CA PRO A 557 5.92 -0.65 16.38
C PRO A 557 4.43 -1.00 16.38
N ILE A 558 3.77 -0.90 17.54
CA ILE A 558 2.38 -1.32 17.77
C ILE A 558 1.39 -0.18 17.44
N CYS A 559 1.49 0.96 18.12
CA CYS A 559 0.50 2.05 18.03
C CYS A 559 0.96 3.28 17.22
N LYS A 560 2.22 3.30 16.75
CA LYS A 560 2.83 4.41 16.00
C LYS A 560 2.96 5.74 16.76
N ALA A 561 2.69 5.78 18.07
CA ALA A 561 3.04 6.92 18.92
C ALA A 561 4.58 7.09 19.01
N PRO A 562 5.10 8.31 19.24
CA PRO A 562 6.54 8.52 19.44
C PRO A 562 7.10 7.65 20.57
N MET A 563 8.27 7.04 20.35
CA MET A 563 8.95 6.29 21.41
C MET A 563 9.52 7.27 22.43
N GLU A 564 9.02 7.23 23.66
CA GLU A 564 9.53 8.08 24.74
C GLU A 564 9.75 7.26 26.01
N HIS A 565 10.96 7.38 26.57
CA HIS A 565 11.34 6.81 27.84
C HIS A 565 12.58 7.55 28.38
N ALA A 566 12.70 7.68 29.71
CA ALA A 566 13.79 8.46 30.33
C ALA A 566 15.19 7.96 29.92
N VAL A 567 15.39 6.63 29.88
CA VAL A 567 16.70 6.04 29.51
C VAL A 567 17.02 6.04 28.02
N LEU A 568 16.06 6.45 27.17
CA LEU A 568 16.28 6.60 25.73
C LEU A 568 16.52 8.06 25.32
N LYS A 569 16.45 9.00 26.29
CA LYS A 569 16.52 10.44 26.01
C LYS A 569 17.77 10.83 25.21
N ASP A 570 18.94 10.32 25.60
CA ASP A 570 20.21 10.63 24.93
C ASP A 570 20.24 10.21 23.46
N LEU A 571 19.50 9.15 23.09
CA LEU A 571 19.38 8.70 21.70
C LEU A 571 18.28 9.46 20.95
N LEU A 572 17.21 9.86 21.64
CA LEU A 572 16.05 10.53 21.05
C LEU A 572 16.31 12.02 20.80
N GLU A 573 17.09 12.70 21.64
CA GLU A 573 17.42 14.12 21.51
C GLU A 573 18.02 14.49 20.13
N PRO A 574 19.08 13.80 19.63
CA PRO A 574 19.62 14.09 18.30
C PRO A 574 18.64 13.75 17.17
N ILE A 575 17.82 12.71 17.33
CA ILE A 575 16.80 12.33 16.32
C ILE A 575 15.73 13.42 16.22
N ARG A 576 15.27 13.96 17.37
CA ARG A 576 14.30 15.06 17.42
C ARG A 576 14.87 16.35 16.82
N ALA A 577 16.13 16.66 17.11
CA ALA A 577 16.81 17.81 16.51
C ALA A 577 16.88 17.69 14.98
N LEU A 578 17.22 16.49 14.46
CA LEU A 578 17.22 16.22 13.03
C LEU A 578 15.80 16.30 12.42
N TYR A 579 14.79 15.77 13.10
CA TYR A 579 13.39 15.85 12.67
C TYR A 579 12.92 17.30 12.51
N GLU A 580 13.15 18.14 13.51
CA GLU A 580 12.77 19.55 13.46
C GLU A 580 13.59 20.33 12.41
N ASP A 581 14.86 20.02 12.20
CA ASP A 581 15.66 20.63 11.12
C ASP A 581 15.11 20.30 9.73
N VAL A 582 14.79 19.02 9.47
CA VAL A 582 14.22 18.57 8.20
C VAL A 582 12.82 19.15 7.98
N LYS A 583 11.97 19.14 9.01
CA LYS A 583 10.61 19.70 8.97
C LYS A 583 10.63 21.19 8.66
N ARG A 584 11.50 21.96 9.30
CA ARG A 584 11.70 23.39 9.05
C ARG A 584 12.12 23.67 7.61
N LYS A 585 13.10 22.92 7.08
CA LYS A 585 13.56 23.06 5.70
C LYS A 585 12.47 22.68 4.69
N ALA A 586 11.73 21.61 4.96
CA ALA A 586 10.64 21.15 4.11
C ALA A 586 9.50 22.17 4.00
N LEU A 587 9.09 22.76 5.13
CA LEU A 587 8.09 23.83 5.17
C LEU A 587 8.55 25.07 4.40
N MET A 588 9.78 25.53 4.63
CA MET A 588 10.34 26.68 3.92
C MET A 588 10.37 26.47 2.40
N ARG A 589 10.71 25.25 1.95
CA ARG A 589 10.67 24.87 0.53
C ARG A 589 9.24 24.87 -0.02
N LEU A 590 8.28 24.36 0.74
CA LEU A 590 6.87 24.32 0.35
C LEU A 590 6.29 25.74 0.18
N GLU A 591 6.64 26.66 1.09
CA GLU A 591 6.26 28.06 1.01
C GLU A 591 6.86 28.74 -0.21
N TYR A 592 8.16 28.53 -0.45
CA TYR A 592 8.88 29.09 -1.59
C TYR A 592 8.35 28.60 -2.94
N GLU A 593 7.93 27.33 -3.04
CA GLU A 593 7.28 26.77 -4.24
C GLU A 593 5.81 27.21 -4.38
N GLY A 594 5.26 27.99 -3.43
CA GLY A 594 3.87 28.45 -3.47
C GLY A 594 2.84 27.33 -3.22
N LEU A 595 3.29 26.14 -2.83
CA LEU A 595 2.45 24.95 -2.66
C LEU A 595 1.81 24.83 -1.27
N HIS A 596 2.10 25.77 -0.36
CA HIS A 596 1.47 25.85 0.96
C HIS A 596 -0.05 26.08 0.89
N ARG A 597 -0.58 26.51 -0.27
CA ARG A 597 -2.02 26.67 -0.57
C ARG A 597 -2.60 25.58 -1.46
N ALA A 598 -1.88 24.47 -1.66
CA ALA A 598 -2.36 23.39 -2.50
C ALA A 598 -3.67 22.79 -1.95
N GLU A 599 -4.53 22.31 -2.85
CA GLU A 599 -5.83 21.70 -2.50
C GLU A 599 -5.70 20.58 -1.46
N ALA A 600 -4.56 19.85 -1.46
CA ALA A 600 -4.28 18.79 -0.51
C ALA A 600 -4.16 19.28 0.97
N ILE A 601 -3.95 20.57 1.18
CA ILE A 601 -3.82 21.22 2.51
C ILE A 601 -5.07 22.05 2.83
N THR A 602 -5.66 22.73 1.84
CA THR A 602 -6.77 23.67 2.06
C THR A 602 -8.15 23.00 2.05
N THR A 603 -8.29 21.82 1.44
CA THR A 603 -9.60 21.16 1.27
C THR A 603 -9.98 20.37 2.51
N ALA A 604 -11.13 20.69 3.11
CA ALA A 604 -11.68 19.93 4.24
C ALA A 604 -11.89 18.46 3.85
N GLY A 605 -11.31 17.53 4.62
CA GLY A 605 -11.33 16.09 4.35
C GLY A 605 -10.15 15.55 3.54
N ALA A 606 -9.23 16.41 3.07
CA ALA A 606 -7.97 15.95 2.48
C ALA A 606 -7.01 15.37 3.55
N ARG A 607 -6.14 14.43 3.15
CA ARG A 607 -5.20 13.73 4.05
C ARG A 607 -4.31 14.67 4.89
N PHE A 608 -3.97 15.83 4.35
CA PHE A 608 -3.13 16.84 5.00
C PHE A 608 -3.88 18.15 5.26
N TYR A 609 -5.20 18.09 5.42
CA TYR A 609 -6.00 19.25 5.80
C TYR A 609 -5.40 19.90 7.06
N ASP A 610 -5.10 21.21 6.96
CA ASP A 610 -4.45 22.00 8.01
C ASP A 610 -3.09 21.45 8.51
N ASN A 611 -2.41 20.62 7.71
CA ASN A 611 -1.10 20.05 8.05
C ASN A 611 -0.06 20.20 6.92
N PRO A 612 0.44 21.43 6.67
CA PRO A 612 1.44 21.69 5.64
C PRO A 612 2.77 20.98 5.90
N ALA A 613 3.13 20.77 7.17
CA ALA A 613 4.38 20.11 7.57
C ALA A 613 4.38 18.62 7.16
N GLY A 614 3.27 17.91 7.41
CA GLY A 614 3.10 16.53 6.99
C GLY A 614 3.17 16.37 5.47
N PHE A 615 2.51 17.28 4.73
CA PHE A 615 2.55 17.29 3.27
C PHE A 615 3.98 17.51 2.73
N ALA A 616 4.72 18.47 3.29
CA ALA A 616 6.09 18.77 2.90
C ALA A 616 7.05 17.59 3.17
N MET A 617 6.94 16.95 4.34
CA MET A 617 7.76 15.80 4.75
C MET A 617 7.51 14.55 3.89
N GLU A 618 6.30 14.37 3.37
CA GLU A 618 5.99 13.27 2.46
C GLU A 618 6.42 13.58 1.02
N ARG A 619 6.36 14.85 0.59
CA ARG A 619 6.68 15.28 -0.78
C ARG A 619 8.18 15.35 -1.06
N TYR A 620 8.97 15.83 -0.11
CA TYR A 620 10.39 16.14 -0.30
C TYR A 620 11.32 15.07 0.28
N ALA A 621 12.41 14.77 -0.43
CA ALA A 621 13.45 13.85 0.01
C ALA A 621 14.64 14.62 0.58
N TYR A 622 15.06 14.26 1.80
CA TYR A 622 16.21 14.83 2.49
C TYR A 622 17.24 13.74 2.81
N TYR A 623 18.51 14.15 2.79
CA TYR A 623 19.68 13.27 2.96
C TYR A 623 20.67 13.89 3.95
N VAL A 624 21.46 13.08 4.64
CA VAL A 624 22.51 13.57 5.55
C VAL A 624 23.83 13.70 4.79
N CYS A 625 24.41 14.90 4.76
CA CYS A 625 25.70 15.12 4.14
C CYS A 625 26.82 14.42 4.94
N TYR A 626 27.66 13.64 4.27
CA TYR A 626 28.76 12.93 4.90
C TYR A 626 29.80 13.87 5.54
N LYS A 627 30.09 15.00 4.89
CA LYS A 627 31.13 15.95 5.32
C LYS A 627 30.68 16.82 6.49
N CYS A 628 29.56 17.54 6.35
CA CYS A 628 29.10 18.51 7.35
C CYS A 628 28.01 17.97 8.30
N LYS A 629 27.51 16.74 8.09
CA LYS A 629 26.45 16.09 8.87
C LYS A 629 25.09 16.82 8.89
N LYS A 630 24.91 17.87 8.09
CA LYS A 630 23.63 18.59 7.94
C LYS A 630 22.71 17.89 6.95
N ALA A 631 21.40 17.97 7.18
CA ALA A 631 20.40 17.54 6.22
C ALA A 631 20.35 18.48 5.00
N TYR A 632 20.31 17.94 3.79
CA TYR A 632 20.16 18.71 2.55
C TYR A 632 19.06 18.12 1.67
N TYR A 633 18.49 18.97 0.82
CA TYR A 633 17.42 18.62 -0.10
C TYR A 633 17.96 17.84 -1.30
N GLY A 634 17.31 16.75 -1.68
CA GLY A 634 17.68 15.93 -2.83
C GLY A 634 16.53 15.66 -3.80
N GLY A 635 15.55 16.56 -3.88
CA GLY A 635 14.45 16.47 -4.84
C GLY A 635 13.12 16.00 -4.23
N GLU A 636 12.13 15.79 -5.11
CA GLU A 636 10.83 15.21 -4.74
C GLU A 636 10.90 13.69 -4.63
N VAL A 637 10.14 13.12 -3.71
CA VAL A 637 10.09 11.67 -3.45
C VAL A 637 9.63 10.87 -4.67
N ARG A 638 8.82 11.48 -5.56
CA ARG A 638 8.42 10.82 -6.82
C ARG A 638 9.60 10.43 -7.70
N CYS A 639 10.69 11.20 -7.66
CA CYS A 639 11.92 10.90 -8.38
C CYS A 639 12.77 9.81 -7.70
N ASP A 640 12.48 9.48 -6.44
CA ASP A 640 13.15 8.45 -5.63
C ASP A 640 12.46 7.08 -5.74
N ILE A 641 11.13 7.06 -5.92
CA ILE A 641 10.33 5.81 -6.03
C ILE A 641 10.70 4.96 -7.26
N GLU A 642 11.18 5.57 -8.35
CA GLU A 642 11.58 4.85 -9.58
C GLU A 642 12.89 4.04 -9.44
N ALA A 643 13.65 4.23 -8.35
CA ALA A 643 14.94 3.57 -8.09
C ALA A 643 14.81 2.20 -7.38
N GLY A 644 13.70 1.93 -6.68
CA GLY A 644 13.56 0.75 -5.82
C GLY A 644 14.39 0.83 -4.52
N PRO A 645 14.19 -0.08 -3.55
CA PRO A 645 14.95 -0.08 -2.30
C PRO A 645 16.36 -0.65 -2.55
N ALA A 646 17.36 0.23 -2.67
CA ALA A 646 18.77 -0.15 -2.60
C ALA A 646 19.24 -0.06 -1.14
N ASP A 647 19.36 -1.21 -0.46
CA ASP A 647 19.91 -1.28 0.90
C ASP A 647 21.44 -1.06 0.92
N ASP A 648 22.11 -1.21 -0.21
CA ASP A 648 23.56 -1.04 -0.36
C ASP A 648 23.87 0.29 -1.08
N TYR A 649 24.12 1.34 -0.30
CA TYR A 649 24.66 2.61 -0.80
C TYR A 649 25.87 3.03 0.04
N ASN A 650 26.77 3.83 -0.55
CA ASN A 650 27.93 4.35 0.15
C ASN A 650 27.60 5.71 0.80
N PRO A 651 27.57 5.84 2.14
CA PRO A 651 27.26 7.11 2.79
C PRO A 651 28.25 8.23 2.44
N ALA A 652 29.49 7.90 2.06
CA ALA A 652 30.51 8.90 1.68
C ALA A 652 30.17 9.68 0.41
N GLU A 653 29.28 9.15 -0.43
CA GLU A 653 28.86 9.76 -1.69
C GLU A 653 27.69 10.74 -1.52
N LEU A 654 27.03 10.75 -0.35
CA LEU A 654 25.99 11.72 -0.03
C LEU A 654 26.63 13.03 0.44
N VAL A 655 26.76 14.00 -0.47
CA VAL A 655 27.40 15.29 -0.19
C VAL A 655 26.49 16.42 -0.66
N CYS A 656 26.19 17.37 0.23
CA CYS A 656 25.36 18.53 -0.13
C CYS A 656 26.08 19.47 -1.13
N GLY A 657 25.33 20.35 -1.79
CA GLY A 657 25.89 21.29 -2.76
C GLY A 657 26.99 22.18 -2.17
N GLY A 658 26.81 22.70 -0.95
CA GLY A 658 27.85 23.50 -0.28
C GLY A 658 29.16 22.75 0.01
N CYS A 659 29.12 21.42 0.11
CA CYS A 659 30.29 20.56 0.35
C CYS A 659 30.87 19.92 -0.93
N SER A 660 30.20 20.12 -2.07
CA SER A 660 30.53 19.60 -3.40
C SER A 660 30.60 20.72 -4.45
N ASP A 661 30.89 21.94 -4.01
CA ASP A 661 30.98 23.12 -4.87
C ASP A 661 32.26 23.12 -5.72
N ILE A 662 32.20 22.42 -6.86
CA ILE A 662 33.27 22.41 -7.87
C ILE A 662 33.26 23.71 -8.69
N SER A 663 32.10 24.33 -8.85
CA SER A 663 31.90 25.45 -9.76
C SER A 663 32.14 26.83 -9.14
N ARG A 664 32.43 26.90 -7.84
CA ARG A 664 32.50 28.13 -7.03
C ARG A 664 31.25 28.98 -7.23
N ALA A 665 30.09 28.39 -6.98
CA ALA A 665 28.80 29.05 -7.17
C ALA A 665 28.72 30.35 -6.36
N GLN A 666 28.10 31.39 -6.93
CA GLN A 666 27.88 32.64 -6.21
C GLN A 666 27.00 32.39 -4.98
N MET A 667 27.43 32.92 -3.83
CA MET A 667 26.72 32.72 -2.57
C MET A 667 25.41 33.51 -2.55
N CYS A 668 24.33 32.89 -2.07
CA CYS A 668 23.07 33.60 -1.87
C CYS A 668 23.22 34.64 -0.75
N PRO A 669 22.86 35.92 -0.96
CA PRO A 669 22.99 36.96 0.07
C PRO A 669 22.18 36.67 1.34
N LYS A 670 21.07 35.92 1.22
CA LYS A 670 20.17 35.58 2.34
C LYS A 670 20.53 34.27 3.03
N HIS A 671 21.01 33.28 2.27
CA HIS A 671 21.11 31.91 2.77
C HIS A 671 22.51 31.27 2.60
N GLY A 672 23.51 32.04 2.15
CA GLY A 672 24.86 31.54 1.90
C GLY A 672 24.85 30.31 0.99
N THR A 673 25.36 29.19 1.51
CA THR A 673 25.42 27.89 0.83
C THR A 673 24.43 26.85 1.40
N ASP A 674 23.57 27.22 2.35
CA ASP A 674 22.75 26.26 3.09
C ASP A 674 21.70 25.56 2.22
N PHE A 675 21.22 26.21 1.16
CA PHE A 675 20.29 25.66 0.17
C PHE A 675 20.92 25.54 -1.23
N LEU A 676 22.26 25.54 -1.32
CA LEU A 676 22.93 25.35 -2.60
C LEU A 676 22.67 23.92 -3.10
N GLU A 677 22.08 23.81 -4.28
CA GLU A 677 21.76 22.55 -4.95
C GLU A 677 22.39 22.52 -6.35
N TYR A 678 22.84 21.34 -6.77
CA TYR A 678 23.34 21.08 -8.11
C TYR A 678 22.34 20.23 -8.88
N LYS A 679 22.30 20.41 -10.20
CA LYS A 679 21.61 19.47 -11.08
C LYS A 679 22.45 18.21 -11.29
N CYS A 680 21.77 17.11 -11.58
CA CYS A 680 22.40 15.92 -12.12
C CYS A 680 23.14 16.27 -13.42
N ARG A 681 24.34 15.70 -13.62
CA ARG A 681 25.12 15.92 -14.85
C ARG A 681 24.41 15.41 -16.10
N TYR A 682 23.58 14.36 -15.95
CA TYR A 682 23.01 13.59 -17.07
C TYR A 682 21.50 13.80 -17.28
N CYS A 683 20.81 14.55 -16.42
CA CYS A 683 19.39 14.86 -16.59
C CYS A 683 19.00 16.20 -15.94
N CYS A 684 17.72 16.57 -16.04
CA CYS A 684 17.13 17.77 -15.46
C CYS A 684 16.54 17.54 -14.05
N SER A 685 17.12 16.63 -13.26
CA SER A 685 16.75 16.38 -11.86
C SER A 685 17.79 16.97 -10.90
N VAL A 686 17.37 17.24 -9.66
CA VAL A 686 18.28 17.64 -8.57
C VAL A 686 19.23 16.49 -8.24
N ALA A 687 20.50 16.81 -7.99
CA ALA A 687 21.50 15.83 -7.61
C ALA A 687 21.38 15.43 -6.14
N VAL A 688 21.61 14.15 -5.87
CA VAL A 688 21.64 13.56 -4.53
C VAL A 688 23.05 13.08 -4.20
N PHE A 689 23.70 12.40 -5.15
CA PHE A 689 25.02 11.82 -4.98
C PHE A 689 26.12 12.66 -5.61
N PHE A 690 27.29 12.62 -4.98
CA PHE A 690 28.52 13.21 -5.47
C PHE A 690 29.61 12.16 -5.51
N CYS A 691 29.89 11.64 -6.70
CA CYS A 691 30.80 10.53 -6.91
C CYS A 691 32.09 10.98 -7.60
N PHE A 692 33.17 10.24 -7.37
CA PHE A 692 34.48 10.43 -8.00
C PHE A 692 35.12 11.80 -7.75
N GLY A 693 34.60 12.58 -6.79
CA GLY A 693 35.08 13.94 -6.50
C GLY A 693 34.78 14.95 -7.62
N THR A 694 34.03 14.58 -8.65
CA THR A 694 33.82 15.43 -9.84
C THR A 694 32.39 15.48 -10.35
N THR A 695 31.53 14.51 -9.99
CA THR A 695 30.29 14.28 -10.74
C THR A 695 29.07 14.17 -9.83
N HIS A 696 28.08 15.02 -10.09
CA HIS A 696 26.76 15.02 -9.45
C HIS A 696 25.76 14.12 -10.17
N PHE A 697 25.09 13.22 -9.42
CA PHE A 697 24.08 12.29 -9.91
C PHE A 697 22.77 12.42 -9.12
N CYS A 698 21.62 12.27 -9.78
CA CYS A 698 20.37 11.93 -9.09
C CYS A 698 20.30 10.41 -8.83
N ASN A 699 19.40 9.95 -7.95
CA ASN A 699 19.30 8.52 -7.58
C ASN A 699 19.17 7.61 -8.80
N ALA A 700 18.19 7.88 -9.67
CA ALA A 700 17.96 7.05 -10.86
C ALA A 700 19.14 7.02 -11.86
N CYS A 701 19.93 8.10 -11.96
CA CYS A 701 21.15 8.09 -12.80
C CYS A 701 22.35 7.48 -12.07
N HIS A 702 22.38 7.49 -10.74
CA HIS A 702 23.40 6.84 -9.92
C HIS A 702 23.25 5.32 -9.99
N ASP A 703 22.03 4.78 -9.92
CA ASP A 703 21.80 3.33 -10.04
C ASP A 703 22.31 2.75 -11.37
N ASP A 704 22.27 3.55 -12.44
CA ASP A 704 22.66 3.17 -13.80
C ASP A 704 23.97 3.86 -14.23
N PHE A 705 24.78 4.33 -13.27
CA PHE A 705 25.91 5.25 -13.55
C PHE A 705 26.89 4.69 -14.58
N GLN A 706 27.13 3.37 -14.58
CA GLN A 706 28.04 2.73 -15.54
C GLN A 706 27.59 2.94 -16.98
N ARG A 707 26.29 2.88 -17.25
CA ARG A 707 25.76 3.13 -18.60
C ARG A 707 25.75 4.62 -18.90
N VAL A 708 25.18 5.44 -18.00
CA VAL A 708 24.96 6.87 -18.28
C VAL A 708 26.28 7.64 -18.39
N ALA A 709 27.30 7.28 -17.61
CA ALA A 709 28.62 7.92 -17.68
C ALA A 709 29.43 7.53 -18.92
N ASN A 710 29.19 6.35 -19.49
CA ASN A 710 29.86 5.86 -20.70
C ASN A 710 29.19 6.32 -22.01
N LEU A 711 28.00 6.94 -21.95
CA LEU A 711 27.35 7.49 -23.14
C LEU A 711 28.13 8.69 -23.69
N PRO A 712 28.40 8.72 -25.01
CA PRO A 712 28.98 9.90 -25.67
C PRO A 712 28.10 11.13 -25.45
N LYS A 713 28.72 12.30 -25.28
CA LYS A 713 27.98 13.56 -25.05
C LYS A 713 26.93 13.87 -26.12
N GLN A 714 27.14 13.47 -27.38
CA GLN A 714 26.17 13.71 -28.45
C GLN A 714 24.91 12.84 -28.33
N GLN A 715 24.98 11.71 -27.62
CA GLN A 715 23.88 10.76 -27.45
C GLN A 715 23.06 11.02 -26.18
N LEU A 716 23.49 11.96 -25.34
CA LEU A 716 22.71 12.36 -24.18
C LEU A 716 21.49 13.17 -24.61
N PRO A 717 20.33 12.98 -23.95
CA PRO A 717 19.11 13.73 -24.27
C PRO A 717 19.33 15.22 -24.05
N ARG A 718 18.70 16.03 -24.92
CA ARG A 718 18.68 17.48 -24.75
C ARG A 718 17.61 17.86 -23.74
N CYS A 719 17.72 19.06 -23.18
CA CYS A 719 16.67 19.60 -22.33
C CYS A 719 15.35 19.64 -23.14
N PRO A 720 14.24 19.09 -22.61
CA PRO A 720 14.03 18.50 -21.28
C PRO A 720 14.51 17.03 -21.16
N ALA A 721 15.52 16.79 -20.32
CA ALA A 721 16.12 15.48 -20.11
C ALA A 721 15.64 14.80 -18.82
N GLY A 722 15.05 13.63 -18.92
CA GLY A 722 14.69 12.76 -17.80
C GLY A 722 15.87 11.88 -17.33
N PRO A 723 15.75 11.25 -16.15
CA PRO A 723 16.76 10.31 -15.66
C PRO A 723 17.01 9.14 -16.61
N LYS A 724 18.14 8.43 -16.43
CA LYS A 724 18.55 7.25 -17.24
C LYS A 724 18.61 7.54 -18.76
N ALA A 725 19.00 8.77 -19.12
CA ALA A 725 19.13 9.26 -20.50
C ALA A 725 17.81 9.22 -21.32
N LYS A 726 16.67 9.50 -20.68
CA LYS A 726 15.36 9.56 -21.34
C LYS A 726 15.04 10.96 -21.85
N GLN A 727 14.58 11.09 -23.11
CA GLN A 727 14.07 12.37 -23.64
C GLN A 727 12.62 12.57 -23.16
N LEU A 728 12.31 13.75 -22.62
CA LEU A 728 10.94 14.12 -22.24
C LEU A 728 10.30 14.99 -23.34
N GLU A 729 8.97 14.95 -23.43
CA GLU A 729 8.18 15.69 -24.43
C GLU A 729 7.63 17.03 -23.90
N VAL A 730 7.75 17.30 -22.59
CA VAL A 730 7.15 18.47 -21.91
C VAL A 730 8.24 19.41 -21.37
N GLU A 731 8.03 20.73 -21.48
CA GLU A 731 8.99 21.79 -21.12
C GLU A 731 9.68 21.61 -19.76
N CYS A 732 10.95 22.03 -19.69
CA CYS A 732 11.74 21.97 -18.47
C CYS A 732 11.43 23.16 -17.54
N LEU A 733 10.40 23.00 -16.70
CA LEU A 733 9.95 24.04 -15.78
C LEU A 733 10.90 24.37 -14.61
N LYS A 734 11.97 23.60 -14.36
CA LYS A 734 12.66 23.65 -13.06
C LYS A 734 14.11 24.14 -13.02
N MET A 735 14.80 24.37 -14.14
CA MET A 735 16.18 24.89 -14.09
C MET A 735 16.50 25.69 -15.35
N ALA A 736 16.39 27.03 -15.26
CA ALA A 736 16.83 27.92 -16.33
C ALA A 736 18.36 27.78 -16.53
N ALA A 737 18.77 27.54 -17.77
CA ALA A 737 20.17 27.64 -18.16
C ALA A 737 20.63 29.10 -18.04
N GLY A 738 21.86 29.29 -17.56
CA GLY A 738 22.45 30.62 -17.42
C GLY A 738 22.38 31.42 -18.72
N ALA A 739 21.58 32.47 -18.70
CA ALA A 739 21.74 33.67 -19.50
C ALA A 739 21.48 34.84 -18.55
N GLY A 740 22.48 35.71 -18.42
CA GLY A 740 22.38 36.89 -17.58
C GLY A 740 21.30 37.85 -18.08
N THR A 741 20.83 38.63 -17.11
CA THR A 741 20.24 39.97 -17.22
C THR A 741 18.79 40.10 -17.73
N VAL A 742 17.97 40.62 -16.80
CA VAL A 742 16.68 41.28 -16.95
C VAL A 742 15.55 40.38 -17.45
N THR A 743 14.54 40.21 -16.60
CA THR A 743 13.18 39.89 -17.00
C THR A 743 12.69 40.98 -17.96
N GLU A 744 13.03 40.89 -19.25
CA GLU A 744 12.32 41.63 -20.28
C GLU A 744 10.90 41.09 -20.28
N ARG A 745 9.98 41.90 -19.76
CA ARG A 745 8.55 41.66 -19.89
C ARG A 745 8.24 41.48 -21.37
N VAL A 746 7.83 40.27 -21.76
CA VAL A 746 7.43 39.96 -23.13
C VAL A 746 6.13 40.72 -23.41
N LEU A 747 6.18 41.64 -24.37
CA LEU A 747 5.00 42.41 -24.81
C LEU A 747 3.98 41.47 -25.48
N PHE A 748 2.72 41.90 -25.59
CA PHE A 748 1.70 41.14 -26.33
C PHE A 748 2.06 40.84 -27.81
N LEU A 749 3.03 41.57 -28.37
CA LEU A 749 3.57 41.39 -29.72
C LEU A 749 4.60 40.24 -29.82
N GLY A 750 4.96 39.62 -28.71
CA GLY A 750 5.98 38.57 -28.63
C GLY A 750 7.40 39.11 -28.35
N PRO A 751 8.44 38.26 -28.45
CA PRO A 751 9.82 38.60 -28.07
C PRO A 751 10.49 39.61 -29.01
N THR A 752 9.96 39.82 -30.21
CA THR A 752 10.49 40.78 -31.19
C THR A 752 9.40 41.71 -31.66
N ILE A 753 9.57 43.02 -31.42
CA ILE A 753 8.63 44.04 -31.93
C ILE A 753 8.73 44.09 -33.48
N PRO A 754 7.60 43.98 -34.22
CA PRO A 754 7.57 44.12 -35.68
C PRO A 754 8.21 45.42 -36.17
N LYS A 755 8.80 45.40 -37.37
CA LYS A 755 9.54 46.55 -37.91
C LYS A 755 8.62 47.74 -38.17
N GLU A 756 7.41 47.43 -38.59
CA GLU A 756 6.29 48.33 -38.84
C GLU A 756 5.90 49.02 -37.54
N VAL A 757 5.72 48.28 -36.44
CA VAL A 757 5.34 48.86 -35.14
C VAL A 757 6.44 49.73 -34.53
N LYS A 758 7.73 49.48 -34.86
CA LYS A 758 8.86 50.30 -34.37
C LYS A 758 8.86 51.72 -34.93
N CYS A 759 8.28 51.98 -36.11
CA CYS A 759 8.25 53.32 -36.70
C CYS A 759 7.31 54.27 -35.92
N LEU A 760 6.29 53.74 -35.24
CA LEU A 760 5.30 54.52 -34.48
C LEU A 760 5.94 55.42 -33.41
N LYS A 761 7.01 54.96 -32.76
CA LYS A 761 7.76 55.77 -31.77
C LYS A 761 8.30 57.08 -32.35
N LYS A 762 8.66 57.09 -33.64
CA LYS A 762 9.25 58.25 -34.32
C LYS A 762 8.20 59.12 -35.02
N LEU A 763 7.16 58.51 -35.57
CA LEU A 763 6.18 59.18 -36.45
C LEU A 763 4.93 59.69 -35.71
N LEU A 764 4.52 59.06 -34.60
CA LEU A 764 3.34 59.51 -33.84
C LEU A 764 3.49 60.90 -33.18
N PRO A 765 4.66 61.32 -32.69
CA PRO A 765 4.81 62.66 -32.08
C PRO A 765 4.62 63.84 -33.05
N SER A 766 4.86 63.64 -34.35
CA SER A 766 4.72 64.67 -35.40
C SER A 766 3.36 64.65 -36.10
N MET A 767 2.47 63.72 -35.73
CA MET A 767 1.22 63.50 -36.45
C MET A 767 0.01 64.14 -35.77
N GLU A 768 -0.88 64.71 -36.57
CA GLU A 768 -2.07 65.39 -36.08
C GLU A 768 -3.14 64.41 -35.57
N LYS A 769 -3.77 64.72 -34.43
CA LYS A 769 -4.74 63.83 -33.76
C LYS A 769 -5.97 63.51 -34.60
N GLN A 770 -6.47 64.48 -35.37
CA GLN A 770 -7.63 64.29 -36.23
C GLN A 770 -7.34 63.35 -37.40
N LEU A 771 -6.10 63.39 -37.92
CA LEU A 771 -5.62 62.51 -38.96
C LEU A 771 -5.47 61.07 -38.44
N PHE A 772 -4.87 60.88 -37.26
CA PHE A 772 -4.78 59.56 -36.59
C PHE A 772 -6.15 58.91 -36.38
N ARG A 773 -7.14 59.68 -35.88
CA ARG A 773 -8.50 59.16 -35.65
C ARG A 773 -9.22 58.78 -36.94
N SER A 774 -8.94 59.49 -38.03
CA SER A 774 -9.49 59.17 -39.34
C SER A 774 -8.88 57.86 -39.88
N LEU A 775 -7.57 57.68 -39.74
CA LEU A 775 -6.88 56.42 -40.09
C LEU A 775 -7.36 55.23 -39.24
N LEU A 776 -7.54 55.45 -37.94
CA LEU A 776 -8.04 54.43 -37.03
C LEU A 776 -9.47 54.00 -37.39
N LYS A 777 -10.34 54.93 -37.82
CA LYS A 777 -11.69 54.59 -38.30
C LYS A 777 -11.67 53.73 -39.55
N VAL A 778 -10.75 54.00 -40.48
CA VAL A 778 -10.55 53.21 -41.69
C VAL A 778 -10.09 51.79 -41.33
N ALA A 779 -9.10 51.66 -40.45
CA ALA A 779 -8.62 50.36 -39.98
C ALA A 779 -9.71 49.55 -39.25
N VAL A 780 -10.53 50.20 -38.42
CA VAL A 780 -11.65 49.54 -37.72
C VAL A 780 -12.75 49.08 -38.69
N ALA A 781 -13.07 49.89 -39.70
CA ALA A 781 -14.06 49.51 -40.72
C ALA A 781 -13.62 48.28 -41.52
N ASP A 782 -12.32 48.16 -41.82
CA ASP A 782 -11.71 46.99 -42.44
C ASP A 782 -11.83 45.74 -41.55
N PHE A 783 -11.51 45.84 -40.26
CA PHE A 783 -11.67 44.72 -39.32
C PHE A 783 -13.14 44.31 -39.09
N GLU A 784 -14.09 45.24 -39.19
CA GLU A 784 -15.53 44.95 -39.14
C GLU A 784 -16.09 44.34 -40.44
N GLY A 785 -15.29 44.24 -41.51
CA GLY A 785 -15.72 43.66 -42.79
C GLY A 785 -16.59 44.58 -43.63
N ARG A 786 -16.57 45.90 -43.37
CA ARG A 786 -17.27 46.88 -44.21
C ARG A 786 -16.42 47.21 -45.43
N GLU A 787 -17.04 47.39 -46.60
CA GLU A 787 -16.31 47.85 -47.79
C GLU A 787 -15.73 49.25 -47.56
N VAL A 788 -14.40 49.33 -47.48
CA VAL A 788 -13.66 50.60 -47.42
C VAL A 788 -13.35 51.01 -48.85
N SER A 789 -13.94 52.10 -49.34
CA SER A 789 -13.64 52.60 -50.68
C SER A 789 -12.20 53.16 -50.74
N PRO A 790 -11.38 52.80 -51.75
CA PRO A 790 -10.01 53.31 -51.89
C PRO A 790 -9.92 54.83 -51.91
N SER A 791 -10.97 55.51 -52.40
CA SER A 791 -11.09 56.96 -52.45
C SER A 791 -10.97 57.66 -51.09
N VAL A 792 -11.44 57.04 -50.00
CA VAL A 792 -11.39 57.63 -48.66
C VAL A 792 -9.96 57.64 -48.12
N TYR A 793 -9.17 56.61 -48.44
CA TYR A 793 -7.75 56.57 -48.09
C TYR A 793 -6.95 57.57 -48.93
N ASP A 794 -7.25 57.69 -50.22
CA ASP A 794 -6.60 58.65 -51.14
C ASP A 794 -6.89 60.11 -50.78
N GLU A 795 -8.09 60.41 -50.28
CA GLU A 795 -8.45 61.74 -49.72
C GLU A 795 -7.67 62.05 -48.43
N LEU A 796 -7.44 61.06 -47.58
CA LEU A 796 -6.61 61.24 -46.37
C LEU A 796 -5.12 61.38 -46.72
N ARG A 797 -4.67 60.65 -47.74
CA ARG A 797 -3.30 60.71 -48.27
C ARG A 797 -2.99 62.07 -48.89
N SER A 798 -3.90 62.65 -49.65
CA SER A 798 -3.74 63.97 -50.29
C SER A 798 -3.80 65.16 -49.33
N ARG A 799 -4.38 64.96 -48.13
CA ARG A 799 -4.44 65.97 -47.05
C ARG A 799 -3.22 65.94 -46.12
N SER A 800 -2.37 64.91 -46.21
CA SER A 800 -1.16 64.80 -45.40
C SER A 800 -0.01 65.62 -46.00
N ALA A 801 0.75 66.30 -45.15
CA ALA A 801 1.98 66.98 -45.55
C ALA A 801 3.13 66.00 -45.90
N ASP A 802 3.05 64.75 -45.44
CA ASP A 802 4.00 63.67 -45.69
C ASP A 802 3.24 62.35 -45.96
N PRO A 803 2.98 62.00 -47.22
CA PRO A 803 2.21 60.80 -47.60
C PRO A 803 2.91 59.48 -47.25
N ASP A 804 4.24 59.45 -47.25
CA ASP A 804 5.00 58.21 -47.01
C ASP A 804 4.97 57.83 -45.52
N SER A 805 5.05 58.84 -44.63
CA SER A 805 4.87 58.61 -43.19
C SER A 805 3.47 58.10 -42.82
N LEU A 806 2.44 58.52 -43.57
CA LEU A 806 1.05 58.12 -43.34
C LEU A 806 0.82 56.64 -43.68
N ASP A 807 1.41 56.17 -44.78
CA ASP A 807 1.38 54.76 -45.17
C ASP A 807 2.08 53.86 -44.15
N GLU A 808 3.26 54.28 -43.66
CA GLU A 808 3.99 53.56 -42.61
C GLU A 808 3.18 53.48 -41.32
N VAL A 809 2.53 54.57 -40.92
CA VAL A 809 1.67 54.61 -39.73
C VAL A 809 0.44 53.73 -39.89
N TYR A 810 -0.23 53.75 -41.05
CA TYR A 810 -1.41 52.92 -41.29
C TYR A 810 -1.06 51.42 -41.24
N ALA A 811 0.04 51.02 -41.89
CA ALA A 811 0.55 49.65 -41.83
C ALA A 811 0.89 49.23 -40.40
N ALA A 812 1.54 50.11 -39.63
CA ALA A 812 1.89 49.85 -38.25
C ALA A 812 0.67 49.74 -37.32
N LEU A 813 -0.35 50.59 -37.50
CA LEU A 813 -1.63 50.49 -36.78
C LEU A 813 -2.34 49.18 -37.08
N HIS A 814 -2.38 48.77 -38.36
CA HIS A 814 -3.02 47.52 -38.77
C HIS A 814 -2.37 46.31 -38.12
N VAL A 815 -1.04 46.25 -38.12
CA VAL A 815 -0.27 45.17 -37.47
C VAL A 815 -0.46 45.17 -35.95
N LEU A 816 -0.41 46.34 -35.31
CA LEU A 816 -0.59 46.49 -33.87
C LEU A 816 -1.99 46.03 -33.43
N LEU A 817 -3.03 46.51 -34.11
CA LEU A 817 -4.43 46.15 -33.83
C LEU A 817 -4.70 44.69 -34.14
N ARG A 818 -4.23 44.16 -35.27
CA ARG A 818 -4.38 42.73 -35.62
C ARG A 818 -3.74 41.83 -34.56
N ALA A 819 -2.60 42.20 -34.01
CA ALA A 819 -1.95 41.43 -32.95
C ALA A 819 -2.73 41.49 -31.63
N ALA A 820 -3.24 42.66 -31.24
CA ALA A 820 -4.06 42.80 -30.03
C ALA A 820 -5.43 42.12 -30.17
N LEU A 821 -6.08 42.26 -31.33
CA LEU A 821 -7.39 41.70 -31.64
C LEU A 821 -7.37 40.18 -31.88
N LYS A 822 -6.20 39.55 -32.06
CA LYS A 822 -6.09 38.08 -32.06
C LYS A 822 -6.14 37.47 -30.66
N LEU A 823 -5.86 38.25 -29.62
CA LEU A 823 -5.86 37.78 -28.25
C LEU A 823 -7.25 37.93 -27.63
N PRO A 824 -7.78 36.89 -26.96
CA PRO A 824 -9.05 37.02 -26.26
C PRO A 824 -8.91 37.99 -25.08
N PRO A 825 -9.98 38.72 -24.72
CA PRO A 825 -9.96 39.70 -23.63
C PRO A 825 -9.69 39.07 -22.25
N THR A 826 -9.79 37.75 -22.13
CA THR A 826 -9.39 36.98 -20.94
C THR A 826 -7.87 36.89 -20.77
N VAL A 827 -7.10 36.98 -21.87
CA VAL A 827 -5.64 36.85 -21.89
C VAL A 827 -4.98 38.23 -21.86
N LEU A 828 -5.43 39.16 -22.71
CA LEU A 828 -4.90 40.52 -22.75
C LEU A 828 -5.80 41.44 -21.92
N LYS A 829 -5.38 41.79 -20.70
CA LYS A 829 -6.12 42.74 -19.84
C LYS A 829 -5.88 44.17 -20.27
N GLN A 830 -6.88 45.04 -20.07
CA GLN A 830 -6.81 46.46 -20.42
C GLN A 830 -5.63 47.20 -19.77
N GLU A 831 -5.32 46.87 -18.51
CA GLU A 831 -4.19 47.44 -17.75
C GLU A 831 -2.85 47.05 -18.38
N VAL A 832 -2.69 45.75 -18.69
CA VAL A 832 -1.49 45.18 -19.30
C VAL A 832 -1.26 45.77 -20.69
N PHE A 833 -2.32 45.91 -21.49
CA PHE A 833 -2.23 46.53 -22.81
C PHE A 833 -1.80 48.00 -22.73
N ARG A 834 -2.29 48.76 -21.74
CA ARG A 834 -1.91 50.16 -21.55
C ARG A 834 -0.44 50.31 -21.16
N GLU A 835 0.06 49.43 -20.30
CA GLU A 835 1.48 49.34 -19.93
C GLU A 835 2.37 48.92 -21.12
N ASP A 836 1.88 48.01 -21.97
CA ASP A 836 2.62 47.58 -23.16
C ASP A 836 2.69 48.68 -24.23
N LEU A 837 1.64 49.50 -24.37
CA LEU A 837 1.66 50.70 -25.24
C LEU A 837 2.64 51.77 -24.72
N ASP A 838 2.77 51.91 -23.40
CA ASP A 838 3.76 52.80 -22.77
C ASP A 838 5.20 52.30 -22.99
N ALA A 839 5.42 50.98 -22.90
CA ALA A 839 6.69 50.35 -23.25
C ALA A 839 7.06 50.56 -24.74
N LEU A 840 6.07 50.61 -25.63
CA LEU A 840 6.24 50.98 -27.05
C LEU A 840 6.45 52.49 -27.27
N ARG A 841 6.38 53.31 -26.21
CA ARG A 841 6.48 54.78 -26.21
C ARG A 841 5.43 55.46 -27.10
N ILE A 842 4.21 54.92 -27.11
CA ILE A 842 3.07 55.54 -27.77
C ILE A 842 2.49 56.62 -26.85
N PRO A 843 2.30 57.87 -27.32
CA PRO A 843 1.76 58.92 -26.48
C PRO A 843 0.37 58.56 -25.91
N PRO A 844 0.06 58.93 -24.65
CA PRO A 844 -1.17 58.52 -23.97
C PRO A 844 -2.44 59.00 -24.67
N GLU A 845 -2.33 60.07 -25.44
CA GLU A 845 -3.40 60.69 -26.22
C GLU A 845 -3.90 59.78 -27.37
N PHE A 846 -3.01 58.97 -27.94
CA PHE A 846 -3.32 57.97 -28.97
C PHE A 846 -3.61 56.59 -28.37
N ALA A 847 -2.98 56.27 -27.24
CA ALA A 847 -3.19 55.02 -26.51
C ALA A 847 -4.66 54.87 -26.03
N GLY A 848 -5.31 55.96 -25.62
CA GLY A 848 -6.73 55.94 -25.25
C GLY A 848 -7.65 55.50 -26.38
N ASP A 849 -7.41 56.00 -27.60
CA ASP A 849 -8.18 55.63 -28.79
C ASP A 849 -7.96 54.15 -29.18
N LEU A 850 -6.73 53.64 -29.08
CA LEU A 850 -6.40 52.22 -29.32
C LEU A 850 -7.05 51.27 -28.31
N VAL A 851 -7.02 51.64 -27.02
CA VAL A 851 -7.68 50.87 -25.94
C VAL A 851 -9.18 50.77 -26.19
N SER A 852 -9.81 51.85 -26.67
CA SER A 852 -11.25 51.85 -26.99
C SER A 852 -11.62 50.91 -28.14
N VAL A 853 -10.70 50.64 -29.07
CA VAL A 853 -10.93 49.72 -30.20
C VAL A 853 -10.81 48.28 -29.75
N VAL A 854 -9.79 47.95 -28.95
CA VAL A 854 -9.51 46.57 -28.52
C VAL A 854 -10.50 46.09 -27.45
N PHE A 855 -10.98 46.99 -26.57
CA PHE A 855 -11.84 46.65 -25.43
C PHE A 855 -13.23 47.31 -25.47
N GLY A 856 -13.57 48.06 -26.51
CA GLY A 856 -14.86 48.75 -26.61
C GLY A 856 -15.97 47.90 -27.24
N SER A 857 -17.15 48.51 -27.39
CA SER A 857 -18.37 47.87 -27.89
C SER A 857 -18.28 47.34 -29.33
N ARG A 858 -17.29 47.78 -30.11
CA ARG A 858 -17.10 47.34 -31.50
C ARG A 858 -16.35 46.02 -31.64
N ARG A 859 -15.75 45.52 -30.55
CA ARG A 859 -14.97 44.26 -30.53
C ARG A 859 -15.80 43.04 -30.93
N SER A 860 -17.06 42.97 -30.49
CA SER A 860 -17.97 41.87 -30.81
C SER A 860 -18.21 41.69 -32.30
N ASN A 861 -18.38 42.80 -33.04
CA ASN A 861 -18.57 42.77 -34.49
C ASN A 861 -17.30 42.30 -35.23
N ILE A 862 -16.13 42.74 -34.77
CA ILE A 862 -14.83 42.33 -35.33
C ILE A 862 -14.59 40.83 -35.11
N ASP A 863 -14.92 40.32 -33.91
CA ASP A 863 -14.77 38.91 -33.58
C ASP A 863 -15.72 38.02 -34.39
N HIS A 864 -16.97 38.48 -34.58
CA HIS A 864 -17.94 37.80 -35.43
C HIS A 864 -17.48 37.69 -36.89
N ASN A 865 -17.04 38.80 -37.49
CA ASN A 865 -16.51 38.81 -38.85
C ASN A 865 -15.26 37.91 -38.98
N SER A 866 -14.37 37.92 -37.98
CA SER A 866 -13.17 37.06 -37.95
C SER A 866 -13.52 35.57 -37.86
N LEU A 867 -14.62 35.20 -37.19
CA LEU A 867 -15.13 33.83 -37.11
C LEU A 867 -15.83 33.38 -38.40
N GLU A 868 -16.48 34.29 -39.11
CA GLU A 868 -17.13 33.99 -40.39
C GLU A 868 -16.14 33.83 -41.53
N GLN A 869 -15.11 34.68 -41.60
CA GLN A 869 -14.08 34.66 -42.65
C GLN A 869 -12.89 33.72 -42.37
N GLY A 870 -12.83 33.11 -41.19
CA GLY A 870 -11.74 32.22 -40.80
C GLY A 870 -11.72 30.92 -41.61
N PRO A 871 -10.52 30.35 -41.91
CA PRO A 871 -10.43 29.03 -42.53
C PRO A 871 -11.05 27.99 -41.58
N LYS A 872 -12.12 27.33 -42.04
CA LYS A 872 -12.80 26.25 -41.29
C LYS A 872 -12.31 24.90 -41.80
N TYR A 873 -12.05 23.97 -40.89
CA TYR A 873 -11.85 22.58 -41.25
C TYR A 873 -13.20 21.95 -41.64
N PRO A 874 -13.22 20.97 -42.56
CA PRO A 874 -14.41 20.18 -42.82
C PRO A 874 -14.92 19.57 -41.50
N THR A 875 -16.20 19.76 -41.22
CA THR A 875 -16.85 19.22 -40.02
C THR A 875 -17.45 17.85 -40.30
N LEU A 876 -17.49 16.99 -39.30
CA LEU A 876 -18.06 15.65 -39.41
C LEU A 876 -19.59 15.72 -39.44
N GLU A 877 -20.21 15.28 -40.54
CA GLU A 877 -21.69 15.23 -40.69
C GLU A 877 -22.26 13.90 -40.21
N SER A 878 -21.62 12.78 -40.58
CA SER A 878 -22.08 11.46 -40.15
C SER A 878 -20.91 10.49 -39.96
N LEU A 879 -21.05 9.57 -39.01
CA LEU A 879 -20.07 8.55 -38.71
C LEU A 879 -20.76 7.21 -38.53
N LYS A 880 -20.42 6.23 -39.36
CA LYS A 880 -20.85 4.84 -39.24
C LYS A 880 -19.65 3.98 -38.90
N TRP A 881 -19.86 2.93 -38.11
CA TRP A 881 -18.80 1.96 -37.83
C TRP A 881 -19.38 0.57 -37.63
N ARG A 882 -18.59 -0.45 -37.97
CA ARG A 882 -18.91 -1.86 -37.76
C ARG A 882 -17.67 -2.64 -37.34
N VAL A 883 -17.90 -3.81 -36.73
CA VAL A 883 -16.84 -4.73 -36.33
C VAL A 883 -16.93 -5.97 -37.21
N ASP A 884 -15.89 -6.21 -38.00
CA ASP A 884 -15.76 -7.36 -38.87
C ASP A 884 -14.83 -8.38 -38.19
N VAL A 885 -15.28 -9.63 -38.06
CA VAL A 885 -14.48 -10.71 -37.47
C VAL A 885 -14.14 -11.69 -38.58
N THR A 886 -12.89 -11.68 -39.03
CA THR A 886 -12.44 -12.59 -40.08
C THR A 886 -12.23 -13.98 -39.48
N ILE A 887 -12.97 -14.98 -39.96
CA ILE A 887 -12.91 -16.35 -39.41
C ILE A 887 -11.80 -17.17 -40.10
N SER A 888 -11.61 -16.98 -41.41
CA SER A 888 -10.51 -17.53 -42.21
C SER A 888 -10.42 -16.86 -43.58
N THR A 889 -9.23 -16.78 -44.18
CA THR A 889 -9.04 -16.43 -45.61
C THR A 889 -8.12 -17.43 -46.29
N ASN A 890 -8.09 -17.45 -47.62
CA ASN A 890 -7.30 -18.38 -48.43
C ASN A 890 -5.76 -18.28 -48.20
N ALA A 891 -5.30 -17.26 -47.47
CA ALA A 891 -3.88 -17.01 -47.19
C ALA A 891 -3.49 -17.20 -45.71
N LEU A 892 -4.44 -17.26 -44.76
CA LEU A 892 -4.15 -17.31 -43.32
C LEU A 892 -5.11 -18.24 -42.56
N SER A 893 -4.56 -19.23 -41.86
CA SER A 893 -5.32 -20.16 -41.02
C SER A 893 -5.73 -19.50 -39.71
N ARG A 894 -7.04 -19.23 -39.55
CA ARG A 894 -7.71 -18.78 -38.31
C ARG A 894 -7.04 -17.61 -37.59
N VAL A 895 -7.41 -16.39 -38.00
CA VAL A 895 -7.07 -15.16 -37.29
C VAL A 895 -8.37 -14.53 -36.78
N LEU A 896 -8.78 -14.88 -35.56
CA LEU A 896 -9.95 -14.32 -34.85
C LEU A 896 -9.70 -12.86 -34.42
N GLU A 897 -9.15 -12.03 -35.30
CA GLU A 897 -8.87 -10.63 -35.01
C GLU A 897 -10.07 -9.77 -35.46
N PRO A 898 -10.71 -9.04 -34.53
CA PRO A 898 -11.77 -8.10 -34.88
C PRO A 898 -11.15 -6.84 -35.52
N ALA A 899 -11.52 -6.57 -36.76
CA ALA A 899 -11.23 -5.33 -37.47
C ALA A 899 -12.40 -4.35 -37.31
N ILE A 900 -12.13 -3.07 -37.10
CA ILE A 900 -13.18 -2.05 -36.99
C ILE A 900 -13.17 -1.24 -38.27
N GLN A 901 -14.23 -1.32 -39.06
CA GLN A 901 -14.38 -0.45 -40.23
C GLN A 901 -15.18 0.79 -39.84
N MET A 902 -14.67 1.96 -40.21
CA MET A 902 -15.32 3.25 -39.98
C MET A 902 -15.53 3.96 -41.31
N GLU A 903 -16.67 4.62 -41.43
CA GLU A 903 -17.08 5.45 -42.57
C GLU A 903 -17.48 6.82 -42.01
N MET A 904 -16.80 7.88 -42.42
CA MET A 904 -17.11 9.26 -42.03
C MET A 904 -17.49 10.09 -43.25
N ALA A 905 -18.58 10.84 -43.15
CA ALA A 905 -18.96 11.87 -44.11
C ALA A 905 -18.62 13.25 -43.55
N THR A 906 -17.93 14.07 -44.33
CA THR A 906 -17.52 15.43 -43.97
C THR A 906 -18.37 16.47 -44.70
N SER A 907 -18.39 17.70 -44.18
CA SER A 907 -19.23 18.81 -44.66
C SER A 907 -18.86 19.34 -46.06
N ASP A 908 -17.75 18.87 -46.62
CA ASP A 908 -17.34 19.09 -48.01
C ASP A 908 -17.92 18.03 -48.97
N GLY A 909 -18.73 17.08 -48.47
CA GLY A 909 -19.38 16.02 -49.25
C GLY A 909 -18.51 14.78 -49.45
N GLU A 910 -17.29 14.76 -48.92
CA GLU A 910 -16.39 13.61 -49.01
C GLU A 910 -16.78 12.51 -48.00
N VAL A 911 -16.64 11.25 -48.43
CA VAL A 911 -16.89 10.08 -47.57
C VAL A 911 -15.61 9.26 -47.47
N HIS A 912 -15.07 9.15 -46.26
CA HIS A 912 -13.85 8.41 -45.98
C HIS A 912 -14.17 7.10 -45.28
N ALA A 913 -13.82 5.97 -45.90
CA ALA A 913 -13.92 4.65 -45.32
C ALA A 913 -12.52 4.09 -45.02
N PHE A 914 -12.28 3.65 -43.77
CA PHE A 914 -10.97 3.17 -43.33
C PHE A 914 -11.08 2.13 -42.20
N GLU A 915 -10.06 1.29 -42.08
CA GLU A 915 -9.93 0.33 -41.00
C GLU A 915 -9.19 0.93 -39.81
N VAL A 916 -9.71 0.71 -38.61
CA VAL A 916 -9.15 1.20 -37.35
C VAL A 916 -8.72 0.03 -36.50
N GLN A 917 -7.44 0.02 -36.14
CA GLN A 917 -6.91 -0.95 -35.18
C GLN A 917 -7.56 -0.75 -33.81
N ARG A 918 -7.77 -1.85 -33.07
CA ARG A 918 -8.39 -1.83 -31.74
C ARG A 918 -7.73 -0.85 -30.76
N ALA A 919 -6.40 -0.70 -30.82
CA ALA A 919 -5.67 0.25 -29.97
C ALA A 919 -6.05 1.72 -30.27
N GLU A 920 -6.12 2.08 -31.55
CA GLU A 920 -6.49 3.42 -32.00
C GLU A 920 -7.97 3.73 -31.74
N PHE A 921 -8.85 2.74 -31.89
CA PHE A 921 -10.26 2.90 -31.54
C PHE A 921 -10.46 3.16 -30.04
N HIS A 922 -9.68 2.50 -29.18
CA HIS A 922 -9.70 2.78 -27.74
C HIS A 922 -9.16 4.17 -27.40
N LYS A 923 -8.14 4.67 -28.12
CA LYS A 923 -7.68 6.06 -27.99
C LYS A 923 -8.76 7.06 -28.40
N LEU A 924 -9.42 6.82 -29.54
CA LEU A 924 -10.55 7.64 -30.00
C LEU A 924 -11.67 7.68 -28.95
N ARG A 925 -12.07 6.51 -28.43
CA ARG A 925 -13.08 6.41 -27.36
C ARG A 925 -12.67 7.20 -26.12
N HIS A 926 -11.42 7.11 -25.70
CA HIS A 926 -10.91 7.86 -24.54
C HIS A 926 -10.93 9.37 -24.79
N ALA A 927 -10.49 9.81 -25.97
CA ALA A 927 -10.48 11.22 -26.35
C ALA A 927 -11.90 11.81 -26.38
N VAL A 928 -12.86 11.10 -26.98
CA VAL A 928 -14.28 11.52 -27.00
C VAL A 928 -14.86 11.59 -25.58
N ALA A 929 -14.61 10.58 -24.74
CA ALA A 929 -15.09 10.59 -23.36
C ALA A 929 -14.49 11.74 -22.53
N THR A 930 -13.21 12.06 -22.77
CA THR A 930 -12.53 13.18 -22.11
C THR A 930 -13.13 14.50 -22.56
N ALA A 931 -13.33 14.70 -23.86
CA ALA A 931 -13.95 15.89 -24.42
C ALA A 931 -15.39 16.08 -23.91
N LEU A 932 -16.21 15.02 -23.86
CA LEU A 932 -17.57 15.09 -23.31
C LEU A 932 -17.57 15.47 -21.82
N LYS A 933 -16.63 14.94 -21.05
CA LYS A 933 -16.47 15.30 -19.63
C LYS A 933 -16.04 16.76 -19.48
N GLU A 934 -15.11 17.23 -20.30
CA GLU A 934 -14.68 18.63 -20.30
C GLU A 934 -15.82 19.56 -20.69
N MET A 935 -16.64 19.18 -21.68
CA MET A 935 -17.87 19.90 -22.06
C MET A 935 -18.87 19.95 -20.90
N GLU A 936 -19.12 18.83 -20.23
CA GLU A 936 -20.04 18.76 -19.07
C GLU A 936 -19.51 19.58 -17.88
N GLU A 937 -18.19 19.60 -17.66
CA GLU A 937 -17.55 20.46 -16.67
C GLU A 937 -17.63 21.95 -17.06
N LEU A 938 -17.54 22.27 -18.36
CA LEU A 938 -17.76 23.62 -18.87
C LEU A 938 -19.21 24.06 -18.69
N GLU A 939 -20.17 23.22 -19.04
CA GLU A 939 -21.61 23.47 -18.89
C GLU A 939 -21.96 23.73 -17.42
N LYS A 940 -21.46 22.90 -16.49
CA LYS A 940 -21.59 23.12 -15.04
C LYS A 940 -20.90 24.39 -14.53
N LYS A 941 -19.87 24.88 -15.22
CA LYS A 941 -19.22 26.16 -14.89
C LYS A 941 -20.02 27.34 -15.43
N VAL A 942 -20.62 27.21 -16.62
CA VAL A 942 -21.50 28.22 -17.23
C VAL A 942 -22.78 28.38 -16.39
N ASP A 943 -23.40 27.29 -15.94
CA ASP A 943 -24.58 27.32 -15.05
C ASP A 943 -24.31 27.90 -13.65
N LYS A 944 -23.03 27.97 -13.24
CA LYS A 944 -22.59 28.57 -11.97
C LYS A 944 -22.12 30.01 -12.10
N MET A 945 -22.09 30.58 -13.30
CA MET A 945 -21.86 32.02 -13.45
C MET A 945 -23.15 32.76 -13.09
N PRO A 946 -23.13 33.69 -12.12
CA PRO A 946 -24.32 34.46 -11.79
C PRO A 946 -24.76 35.27 -13.03
N LEU A 947 -26.06 35.23 -13.33
CA LEU A 947 -26.78 35.91 -14.42
C LEU A 947 -26.58 37.44 -14.51
N HIS A 948 -25.65 38.02 -13.75
CA HIS A 948 -25.45 39.46 -13.66
C HIS A 948 -24.34 40.02 -14.56
N SER A 949 -23.69 39.22 -15.40
CA SER A 949 -22.61 39.68 -16.30
C SER A 949 -22.87 39.45 -17.79
N MET A 950 -24.11 39.21 -18.20
CA MET A 950 -24.52 39.29 -19.61
C MET A 950 -25.57 40.38 -19.81
N GLN A 951 -25.13 41.63 -19.63
CA GLN A 951 -25.72 42.83 -20.23
C GLN A 951 -24.60 43.73 -20.74
#